data_AF-A0A354K693-F1
#
_entry.id   AF-A0A354K693-F1
#
_cell.length_a   1.000
_cell.length_b   1.000
_cell.length_c   1.000
_cell.angle_alpha   90.00
_cell.angle_beta   90.00
_cell.angle_gamma   90.00
#
_symmetry.space_group_name_H-M   'P 1'
#
loop_
_entity.id
_entity.type
_entity.pdbx_description
1 polymer ?
#
loop_
_entity_poly.entity_id
_entity_poly.type
_entity_poly.pdbx_seq_one_letter_code
_entity_poly.pdbx_strand_id
1 'polypeptide(L)'
;MKIGFDTGALHINPAKFRAGDADNMNSLFSSLSASGHEIFVFEPSEADPDAARQMKTRFLRICFKSGVPAFRFAVIAGQDLAGAAQRNHIDIFVTADSAVSGQITAPTECILTKGLTADQIQDRIAAIIRQNREPVLAADAAPAGLPSADRLWMKHYRKGDLKWQQGNLSPYDRLVVSNQDWHDETAMEFFGTKISHGEFLRRIDETADQMYADGIRKGMRVPLILVNTPESLIVLYALYRLKATVTPIFPLSTKEDMQNKLRMIQQQNSANGFPESRIFLSDLVFGRFRDILPENGKVIALDITASMPGPMAFAFRHILAPKMGVKPVQYSERVISFRQYTASKAPHHNLDTSFDDTYTAVQLYTGGTVKPKGVMLTESSIDSASRQFYNDRFAFRRGDKIAAFMPLNHSFGLIIGTHVALTLGVNLDIIMKINFKRLDKLFLKDRVNLFGGIPNMFPAIRNNEHFRNADLSHVKYILSGGSLIDRTEKERTTAFFQAHHSQAEVHDGYGLTESAGGIIYDGVPNIGTDVKIVENGTEQELGYEETGELCMSGAQIMRGYDETELTGKVLRRHADGKLWLHTGDHAVIHQDGKVEVIGRIDRMIKVNGEQVILDDIEELINTLAFVEKSAVVKRTDSKRGFVPVAFIKVRQGYQYGDTQQQEILALYDQKLTAYARPRKTTVIGEFPVTAVGKVDFRALEKMAEAEKSQPEA
;
A
#
# COMPACT_ATOMS: atom_id res chain seq x y z
N MET A 1 -3.01 39.15 10.58
CA MET A 1 -1.82 40.01 10.79
C MET A 1 -0.88 39.74 9.61
N LYS A 2 -0.67 40.72 8.72
CA LYS A 2 0.32 40.59 7.62
C LYS A 2 1.70 40.68 8.25
N ILE A 3 2.54 39.67 8.07
CA ILE A 3 3.98 39.75 8.38
C ILE A 3 4.69 39.57 7.06
N GLY A 4 5.27 40.67 6.56
CA GLY A 4 6.18 40.66 5.43
C GLY A 4 7.51 40.04 5.86
N PHE A 5 8.11 39.25 4.98
CA PHE A 5 9.45 38.75 5.16
C PHE A 5 10.43 39.86 4.80
N ASP A 6 11.06 40.43 5.82
CA ASP A 6 12.22 41.30 5.64
C ASP A 6 13.42 40.40 5.34
N THR A 7 13.97 40.53 4.13
CA THR A 7 15.20 39.85 3.72
C THR A 7 16.39 40.60 4.32
N GLY A 8 16.87 40.18 5.48
CA GLY A 8 18.08 40.77 6.08
C GLY A 8 18.43 40.22 7.45
N ALA A 9 19.58 39.56 7.54
CA ALA A 9 20.32 39.16 8.75
C ALA A 9 19.56 38.31 9.80
N LEU A 10 19.90 37.02 9.85
CA LEU A 10 19.55 36.12 10.96
C LEU A 10 20.33 36.55 12.22
N HIS A 11 19.75 37.39 13.08
CA HIS A 11 20.33 37.71 14.39
C HIS A 11 19.99 36.61 15.41
N ILE A 12 20.97 35.76 15.72
CA ILE A 12 20.88 34.83 16.85
C ILE A 12 20.97 35.66 18.14
N ASN A 13 20.02 35.47 19.06
CA ASN A 13 20.06 36.13 20.37
C ASN A 13 21.28 35.63 21.17
N PRO A 14 22.31 36.47 21.41
CA PRO A 14 23.54 36.05 22.07
C PRO A 14 23.31 35.67 23.54
N ALA A 15 22.21 36.10 24.16
CA ALA A 15 21.92 35.82 25.56
C ALA A 15 21.61 34.34 25.85
N LYS A 16 21.38 33.51 24.82
CA LYS A 16 21.03 32.08 24.95
C LYS A 16 22.19 31.12 24.63
N PHE A 17 23.36 31.63 24.21
CA PHE A 17 24.57 30.88 23.83
C PHE A 17 25.82 31.55 24.44
N ARG A 18 26.95 30.85 24.59
CA ARG A 18 28.21 31.53 24.98
C ARG A 18 28.71 32.35 23.78
N ALA A 19 29.31 33.52 24.04
CA ALA A 19 29.70 34.49 22.99
C ALA A 19 30.50 33.86 21.82
N GLY A 20 31.41 32.93 22.10
CA GLY A 20 32.20 32.25 21.05
C GLY A 20 31.44 31.25 20.17
N ASP A 21 30.29 30.72 20.63
CA ASP A 21 29.45 29.82 19.85
C ASP A 21 28.55 30.61 18.88
N ALA A 22 28.14 31.82 19.28
CA ALA A 22 27.35 32.72 18.45
C ALA A 22 28.17 33.23 17.24
N ASP A 23 29.45 33.57 17.43
CA ASP A 23 30.31 34.06 16.35
C ASP A 23 30.65 32.97 15.31
N ASN A 24 30.96 31.75 15.75
CA ASN A 24 31.20 30.61 14.86
C ASN A 24 29.95 30.22 14.06
N MET A 25 28.78 30.22 14.72
CA MET A 25 27.52 29.96 14.04
C MET A 25 27.16 31.08 13.06
N ASN A 26 27.30 32.35 13.45
CA ASN A 26 27.05 33.48 12.57
C ASN A 26 28.00 33.48 11.36
N SER A 27 29.26 33.08 11.52
CA SER A 27 30.22 32.90 10.43
C SER A 27 29.82 31.76 9.50
N LEU A 28 29.43 30.60 10.04
CA LEU A 28 28.91 29.46 9.26
C LEU A 28 27.65 29.86 8.48
N PHE A 29 26.69 30.53 9.13
CA PHE A 29 25.45 30.98 8.50
C PHE A 29 25.68 32.07 7.46
N SER A 30 26.61 33.00 7.70
CA SER A 30 26.99 34.02 6.71
C SER A 30 27.66 33.40 5.48
N SER A 31 28.54 32.41 5.68
CA SER A 31 29.19 31.65 4.60
C SER A 31 28.18 30.85 3.77
N LEU A 32 27.23 30.17 4.42
CA LEU A 32 26.17 29.39 3.76
C LEU A 32 25.13 30.31 3.09
N SER A 33 24.95 31.53 3.57
CA SER A 33 24.05 32.52 2.95
C SER A 33 24.68 33.19 1.73
N ALA A 34 25.98 33.49 1.77
CA ALA A 34 26.73 34.09 0.67
C ALA A 34 26.82 33.19 -0.58
N SER A 35 26.67 31.86 -0.43
CA SER A 35 26.57 30.91 -1.55
C SER A 35 25.17 30.81 -2.17
N GLY A 36 24.24 31.69 -1.80
CA GLY A 36 22.90 31.79 -2.41
C GLY A 36 21.82 30.95 -1.72
N HIS A 37 22.05 30.52 -0.47
CA HIS A 37 21.07 29.73 0.29
C HIS A 37 20.41 30.51 1.43
N GLU A 38 19.10 30.31 1.65
CA GLU A 38 18.37 30.85 2.81
C GLU A 38 18.35 29.85 3.97
N ILE A 39 18.73 30.27 5.18
CA ILE A 39 18.84 29.43 6.38
C ILE A 39 17.69 29.71 7.35
N PHE A 40 17.01 28.66 7.82
CA PHE A 40 15.88 28.77 8.75
C PHE A 40 16.17 28.04 10.06
N VAL A 41 16.31 28.80 11.16
CA VAL A 41 16.47 28.24 12.52
C VAL A 41 15.10 28.17 13.19
N PHE A 42 14.72 26.99 13.67
CA PHE A 42 13.50 26.79 14.45
C PHE A 42 13.89 26.36 15.88
N GLU A 43 13.33 27.02 16.89
CA GLU A 43 13.29 26.48 18.25
C GLU A 43 12.12 25.46 18.32
N PRO A 44 12.21 24.35 19.09
CA PRO A 44 11.05 23.50 19.34
C PRO A 44 9.93 24.37 19.91
N SER A 45 8.76 24.33 19.28
CA SER A 45 7.65 25.21 19.65
C SER A 45 7.25 24.98 21.11
N GLU A 46 6.91 26.07 21.82
CA GLU A 46 6.33 26.09 23.17
C GLU A 46 4.98 25.32 23.31
N ALA A 47 4.57 24.55 22.29
CA ALA A 47 3.29 23.87 22.20
C ALA A 47 3.24 22.50 22.90
N ASP A 48 4.38 21.90 23.27
CA ASP A 48 4.44 20.67 24.07
C ASP A 48 5.54 20.74 25.17
N PRO A 49 5.15 21.14 26.39
CA PRO A 49 6.07 21.24 27.53
C PRO A 49 6.68 19.89 27.95
N ASP A 50 6.03 18.77 27.63
CA ASP A 50 6.49 17.43 28.02
C ASP A 50 7.51 16.87 27.03
N ALA A 51 7.35 17.13 25.73
CA ALA A 51 8.38 16.87 24.73
C ALA A 51 9.65 17.71 24.98
N ALA A 52 9.49 18.99 25.34
CA ALA A 52 10.58 19.90 25.68
C ALA A 52 11.30 19.51 27.00
N ARG A 53 10.59 18.87 27.95
CA ARG A 53 11.20 18.36 29.20
C ARG A 53 11.96 17.05 29.02
N GLN A 54 11.51 16.19 28.11
CA GLN A 54 12.17 14.90 27.85
C GLN A 54 13.42 15.08 26.95
N MET A 55 13.41 16.05 26.04
CA MET A 55 14.57 16.37 25.21
C MET A 55 15.48 17.40 25.89
N LYS A 56 16.50 16.93 26.63
CA LYS A 56 17.62 17.78 27.12
C LYS A 56 18.54 18.31 25.99
N THR A 57 18.12 18.21 24.74
CA THR A 57 18.91 18.48 23.54
C THR A 57 18.19 19.54 22.71
N ARG A 58 18.86 20.67 22.46
CA ARG A 58 18.35 21.68 21.51
C ARG A 58 18.65 21.21 20.10
N PHE A 59 17.70 21.36 19.17
CA PHE A 59 17.90 21.05 17.75
C PHE A 59 18.01 22.36 16.97
N LEU A 60 18.85 22.37 15.93
CA LEU A 60 19.00 23.53 15.06
C LEU A 60 18.89 23.05 13.62
N ARG A 61 17.84 23.52 12.94
CA ARG A 61 17.53 23.19 11.54
C ARG A 61 18.25 24.18 10.63
N ILE A 62 18.76 23.71 9.49
CA ILE A 62 19.31 24.55 8.42
C ILE A 62 18.68 23.99 7.14
N CYS A 63 18.08 24.82 6.30
CA CYS A 63 17.55 24.42 5.01
C CYS A 63 18.35 25.14 3.92
N PHE A 64 18.41 24.62 2.69
CA PHE A 64 18.99 25.32 1.54
C PHE A 64 17.91 25.53 0.47
N LYS A 65 17.95 26.68 -0.22
CA LYS A 65 16.95 27.07 -1.22
C LYS A 65 17.58 27.11 -2.61
N SER A 66 17.67 25.96 -3.26
CA SER A 66 18.06 25.89 -4.68
C SER A 66 17.62 24.58 -5.33
N GLY A 67 16.33 24.38 -5.61
CA GLY A 67 15.86 23.24 -6.44
C GLY A 67 16.31 21.83 -6.00
N VAL A 68 16.87 21.72 -4.80
CA VAL A 68 17.51 20.60 -4.12
C VAL A 68 16.92 20.67 -2.71
N PRO A 69 16.27 19.63 -2.21
CA PRO A 69 15.36 19.78 -1.08
C PRO A 69 16.06 19.80 0.28
N ALA A 70 15.26 20.27 1.24
CA ALA A 70 15.62 20.57 2.61
C ALA A 70 16.23 19.38 3.37
N PHE A 71 17.50 19.52 3.73
CA PHE A 71 18.14 18.71 4.77
C PHE A 71 17.63 19.14 6.15
N ARG A 72 17.55 18.22 7.12
CA ARG A 72 17.44 18.59 8.53
C ARG A 72 18.78 18.31 9.21
N PHE A 73 19.30 19.33 9.88
CA PHE A 73 20.45 19.23 10.76
C PHE A 73 19.94 19.05 12.18
N ALA A 74 20.65 18.27 13.00
CA ALA A 74 20.39 18.17 14.42
C ALA A 74 21.67 18.59 15.15
N VAL A 75 21.77 19.87 15.50
CA VAL A 75 22.89 20.37 16.30
C VAL A 75 22.75 19.90 17.75
N ILE A 76 23.33 18.75 18.09
CA ILE A 76 23.35 18.24 19.47
C ILE A 76 24.37 19.03 20.29
N ALA A 77 23.92 20.07 21.01
CA ALA A 77 24.71 20.63 22.10
C ALA A 77 24.51 19.77 23.37
N GLY A 78 25.27 18.69 23.50
CA GLY A 78 25.12 17.76 24.62
C GLY A 78 25.59 18.33 25.96
N GLN A 79 24.78 18.18 27.01
CA GLN A 79 25.27 18.00 28.38
C GLN A 79 24.93 16.58 28.86
N ASP A 80 26.00 15.83 29.16
CA ASP A 80 26.11 14.59 29.94
C ASP A 80 25.28 13.35 29.55
N LEU A 81 25.94 12.43 28.84
CA LEU A 81 25.88 11.00 29.13
C LEU A 81 27.15 10.66 29.95
N ALA A 82 26.96 10.50 31.26
CA ALA A 82 27.89 9.91 32.25
C ALA A 82 29.41 10.15 32.04
N GLY A 83 29.93 11.20 32.68
CA GLY A 83 31.29 11.17 33.24
C GLY A 83 32.46 11.13 32.24
N ALA A 84 32.53 12.07 31.29
CA ALA A 84 33.78 12.45 30.62
C ALA A 84 33.64 13.84 29.99
N ALA A 85 34.65 14.70 30.17
CA ALA A 85 34.89 16.03 29.57
C ALA A 85 33.81 16.61 28.61
N GLN A 86 33.32 17.82 28.92
CA GLN A 86 32.44 18.65 28.07
C GLN A 86 32.81 18.57 26.57
N ARG A 87 31.94 17.94 25.76
CA ARG A 87 32.13 17.79 24.31
C ARG A 87 31.26 18.79 23.53
N ASN A 88 31.80 19.96 23.23
CA ASN A 88 31.21 20.90 22.27
C ASN A 88 31.46 20.38 20.83
N HIS A 89 30.43 19.87 20.16
CA HIS A 89 30.46 19.52 18.74
C HIS A 89 29.06 19.69 18.13
N ILE A 90 29.03 19.89 16.81
CA ILE A 90 27.81 19.97 16.01
C ILE A 90 27.76 18.72 15.13
N ASP A 91 26.72 17.91 15.30
CA ASP A 91 26.46 16.72 14.48
C ASP A 91 25.58 17.09 13.27
N ILE A 92 26.02 16.72 12.07
CA ILE A 92 25.26 16.90 10.83
C ILE A 92 24.82 15.53 10.33
N PHE A 93 23.52 15.32 10.25
CA PHE A 93 22.96 14.06 9.76
C PHE A 93 22.68 14.17 8.26
N VAL A 94 23.30 13.31 7.46
CA VAL A 94 23.12 13.26 6.01
C VAL A 94 22.20 12.11 5.66
N THR A 95 21.08 12.46 5.05
CA THR A 95 20.07 11.52 4.54
C THR A 95 20.43 11.10 3.12
N ALA A 96 19.99 9.92 2.70
CA ALA A 96 20.08 9.55 1.29
C ALA A 96 19.30 10.58 0.47
N ASP A 97 19.91 10.97 -0.65
CA ASP A 97 19.45 11.98 -1.59
C ASP A 97 17.95 11.84 -1.91
N SER A 98 17.20 12.93 -1.92
CA SER A 98 16.10 13.05 -2.87
C SER A 98 16.30 14.41 -3.50
N ALA A 99 16.58 14.51 -4.80
CA ALA A 99 16.78 15.81 -5.43
C ALA A 99 15.46 16.56 -5.71
N VAL A 100 14.30 16.06 -5.26
CA VAL A 100 12.99 16.71 -5.45
C VAL A 100 12.07 16.39 -4.26
N SER A 101 11.59 17.43 -3.59
CA SER A 101 10.54 17.44 -2.55
C SER A 101 10.75 16.62 -1.26
N GLY A 102 11.36 17.25 -0.25
CA GLY A 102 10.90 17.23 1.16
C GLY A 102 10.93 15.92 1.96
N GLN A 103 11.40 14.80 1.40
CA GLN A 103 11.43 13.54 2.11
C GLN A 103 12.69 13.45 3.00
N ILE A 104 12.49 13.22 4.30
CA ILE A 104 13.57 12.86 5.23
C ILE A 104 13.58 11.34 5.29
N THR A 105 14.52 10.71 4.60
CA THR A 105 14.94 9.36 4.97
C THR A 105 15.69 9.44 6.30
N ALA A 106 15.66 8.40 7.13
CA ALA A 106 16.41 8.42 8.39
C ALA A 106 17.89 8.77 8.11
N PRO A 107 18.59 9.51 8.99
CA PRO A 107 19.99 9.81 8.79
C PRO A 107 20.78 8.55 8.50
N THR A 108 21.36 8.48 7.31
CA THR A 108 22.16 7.31 6.94
C THR A 108 23.56 7.40 7.51
N GLU A 109 24.08 8.63 7.70
CA GLU A 109 25.42 8.89 8.26
C GLU A 109 25.46 10.22 9.00
N CYS A 110 26.26 10.30 10.06
CA CYS A 110 26.51 11.52 10.82
C CYS A 110 27.89 12.09 10.49
N ILE A 111 27.94 13.33 10.01
CA ILE A 111 29.13 14.14 9.87
C ILE A 111 29.34 14.93 11.16
N LEU A 112 30.38 14.57 11.91
CA LEU A 112 30.95 15.41 12.96
C LEU A 112 31.60 16.63 12.30
N THR A 113 31.07 17.83 12.57
CA THR A 113 31.59 19.07 11.92
C THR A 113 32.70 19.75 12.67
N LYS A 114 33.09 19.23 13.83
CA LYS A 114 34.11 19.84 14.67
C LYS A 114 35.42 20.01 13.89
N GLY A 115 35.84 21.27 13.69
CA GLY A 115 37.07 21.62 12.97
C GLY A 115 36.94 21.56 11.43
N LEU A 116 35.73 21.44 10.88
CA LEU A 116 35.49 21.48 9.45
C LEU A 116 35.01 22.87 9.01
N THR A 117 35.45 23.28 7.83
CA THR A 117 34.93 24.42 7.07
C THR A 117 33.62 24.06 6.36
N ALA A 118 32.87 25.07 5.88
CA ALA A 118 31.64 24.85 5.11
C ALA A 118 31.88 23.98 3.85
N ASP A 119 32.96 24.25 3.12
CA ASP A 119 33.35 23.47 1.92
C ASP A 119 33.63 22.00 2.27
N GLN A 120 34.35 21.76 3.38
CA GLN A 120 34.61 20.39 3.86
C GLN A 120 33.33 19.65 4.28
N ILE A 121 32.32 20.36 4.78
CA ILE A 121 31.02 19.78 5.09
C ILE A 121 30.28 19.43 3.79
N GLN A 122 30.29 20.33 2.81
CA GLN A 122 29.66 20.13 1.50
C GLN A 122 30.29 18.96 0.73
N ASP A 123 31.62 18.86 0.73
CA ASP A 123 32.36 17.75 0.11
C ASP A 123 31.99 16.41 0.76
N ARG A 124 31.85 16.37 2.09
CA ARG A 124 31.41 15.16 2.80
C ARG A 124 29.97 14.79 2.46
N ILE A 125 29.05 15.75 2.37
CA ILE A 125 27.67 15.50 1.94
C ILE A 125 27.66 14.92 0.52
N ALA A 126 28.39 15.54 -0.41
CA ALA A 126 28.50 15.08 -1.80
C ALA A 126 29.11 13.67 -1.90
N ALA A 127 30.08 13.34 -1.06
CA ALA A 127 30.67 12.00 -0.97
C ALA A 127 29.64 10.95 -0.50
N ILE A 128 28.86 11.27 0.53
CA ILE A 128 27.80 10.37 1.05
C ILE A 128 26.72 10.15 -0.01
N ILE A 129 26.29 11.20 -0.71
CA ILE A 129 25.33 11.09 -1.82
C ILE A 129 25.88 10.17 -2.92
N ARG A 130 27.15 10.37 -3.31
CA ARG A 130 27.82 9.55 -4.32
C ARG A 130 27.85 8.08 -3.89
N GLN A 131 28.29 7.80 -2.66
CA GLN A 131 28.34 6.46 -2.10
C GLN A 131 26.96 5.82 -2.03
N ASN A 132 25.92 6.57 -1.64
CA ASN A 132 24.56 6.08 -1.57
C ASN A 132 23.98 5.73 -2.95
N ARG A 133 24.46 6.37 -4.01
CA ARG A 133 24.06 6.09 -5.40
C ARG A 133 24.83 4.93 -6.04
N GLU A 134 25.92 4.47 -5.42
CA GLU A 134 26.64 3.29 -5.91
C GLU A 134 25.74 2.05 -5.84
N PRO A 135 25.78 1.18 -6.86
CA PRO A 135 24.99 -0.05 -6.85
C PRO A 135 25.50 -0.99 -5.74
N VAL A 136 24.60 -1.83 -5.22
CA VAL A 136 24.97 -2.83 -4.20
C VAL A 136 25.80 -3.95 -4.83
N LEU A 137 25.39 -4.42 -6.01
CA LEU A 137 26.13 -5.38 -6.83
C LEU A 137 26.47 -4.76 -8.18
N ALA A 138 27.60 -5.14 -8.74
CA ALA A 138 28.00 -4.70 -10.07
C ALA A 138 26.98 -5.18 -11.13
N ALA A 139 26.71 -4.35 -12.14
CA ALA A 139 25.71 -4.65 -13.17
C ALA A 139 26.05 -5.92 -13.98
N ASP A 140 27.33 -6.23 -14.10
CA ASP A 140 27.91 -7.39 -14.80
C ASP A 140 28.08 -8.63 -13.90
N ALA A 141 27.65 -8.58 -12.63
CA ALA A 141 27.71 -9.75 -11.75
C ALA A 141 26.96 -10.93 -12.38
N ALA A 142 27.62 -12.07 -12.54
CA ALA A 142 27.02 -13.24 -13.20
C ALA A 142 26.46 -14.23 -12.17
N PRO A 143 25.49 -15.08 -12.56
CA PRO A 143 25.09 -16.25 -11.79
C PRO A 143 26.30 -17.11 -11.40
N ALA A 144 26.39 -17.47 -10.13
CA ALA A 144 27.43 -18.33 -9.57
C ALA A 144 26.85 -19.60 -8.92
N GLY A 145 25.54 -19.63 -8.65
CA GLY A 145 24.83 -20.74 -8.05
C GLY A 145 23.31 -20.60 -8.19
N LEU A 146 22.61 -20.83 -7.08
CA LEU A 146 21.15 -20.74 -7.03
C LEU A 146 20.69 -19.30 -6.80
N PRO A 147 19.52 -18.89 -7.34
CA PRO A 147 19.01 -17.53 -7.20
C PRO A 147 18.97 -17.00 -5.75
N SER A 148 18.56 -17.83 -4.79
CA SER A 148 18.45 -17.42 -3.38
C SER A 148 19.79 -17.16 -2.68
N ALA A 149 20.85 -17.82 -3.17
CA ALA A 149 22.21 -17.66 -2.68
C ALA A 149 22.88 -16.45 -3.32
N ASP A 150 22.77 -16.31 -4.64
CA ASP A 150 23.41 -15.25 -5.40
C ASP A 150 22.75 -13.88 -5.21
N ARG A 151 21.41 -13.87 -5.06
CA ARG A 151 20.58 -12.67 -4.87
C ARG A 151 20.85 -11.59 -5.92
N LEU A 152 20.97 -11.97 -7.20
CA LEU A 152 21.31 -11.02 -8.27
C LEU A 152 20.29 -9.88 -8.44
N TRP A 153 19.08 -9.97 -7.89
CA TRP A 153 18.16 -8.83 -7.83
C TRP A 153 18.74 -7.61 -7.10
N MET A 154 19.73 -7.80 -6.22
CA MET A 154 20.42 -6.71 -5.53
C MET A 154 21.19 -5.78 -6.49
N LYS A 155 21.43 -6.18 -7.75
CA LYS A 155 21.94 -5.30 -8.82
C LYS A 155 21.07 -4.05 -9.04
N HIS A 156 19.78 -4.17 -8.74
CA HIS A 156 18.79 -3.11 -8.93
C HIS A 156 18.67 -2.21 -7.70
N TYR A 157 19.48 -2.43 -6.67
CA TYR A 157 19.52 -1.62 -5.45
C TYR A 157 20.76 -0.74 -5.43
N ARG A 158 20.64 0.41 -4.78
CA ARG A 158 21.74 1.30 -4.43
C ARG A 158 22.13 1.09 -2.97
N LYS A 159 23.38 1.38 -2.61
CA LYS A 159 23.85 1.22 -1.22
C LYS A 159 23.01 2.04 -0.24
N GLY A 160 22.54 3.22 -0.65
CA GLY A 160 21.65 4.07 0.16
C GLY A 160 20.32 3.39 0.50
N ASP A 161 19.80 2.57 -0.41
CA ASP A 161 18.54 1.86 -0.22
C ASP A 161 18.62 0.85 0.95
N LEU A 162 19.82 0.33 1.25
CA LEU A 162 20.07 -0.63 2.33
C LEU A 162 20.32 0.00 3.69
N LYS A 163 20.64 1.30 3.76
CA LYS A 163 21.06 1.97 5.00
C LYS A 163 19.92 2.25 5.97
N TRP A 164 18.71 1.83 5.63
CA TRP A 164 17.53 2.26 6.33
C TRP A 164 17.02 1.17 7.29
N GLN A 165 17.61 1.17 8.50
CA GLN A 165 17.14 0.40 9.65
C GLN A 165 16.73 1.36 10.77
N GLN A 166 15.52 1.91 10.67
CA GLN A 166 14.84 2.26 11.92
C GLN A 166 14.44 0.96 12.61
N GLY A 167 14.49 0.95 13.95
CA GLY A 167 13.91 -0.12 14.73
C GLY A 167 12.47 -0.40 14.29
N ASN A 168 12.02 -1.62 14.53
CA ASN A 168 10.64 -1.98 14.23
C ASN A 168 9.71 -1.08 15.05
N LEU A 169 8.67 -0.54 14.40
CA LEU A 169 7.65 0.30 15.04
C LEU A 169 6.27 -0.32 14.85
N SER A 170 5.38 -0.11 15.82
CA SER A 170 3.97 -0.42 15.62
C SER A 170 3.41 0.46 14.49
N PRO A 171 2.32 0.07 13.81
CA PRO A 171 1.71 0.91 12.78
C PRO A 171 1.31 2.30 13.29
N TYR A 172 0.93 2.42 14.56
CA TYR A 172 0.64 3.71 15.18
C TYR A 172 1.91 4.53 15.38
N ASP A 173 2.95 3.97 16.03
CA ASP A 173 4.19 4.70 16.27
C ASP A 173 4.88 5.09 14.96
N ARG A 174 4.83 4.24 13.93
CA ARG A 174 5.33 4.57 12.59
C ARG A 174 4.61 5.80 12.02
N LEU A 175 3.29 5.90 12.17
CA LEU A 175 2.54 7.08 11.74
C LEU A 175 2.97 8.33 12.52
N VAL A 176 3.11 8.22 13.86
CA VAL A 176 3.48 9.33 14.75
C VAL A 176 4.89 9.82 14.44
N VAL A 177 5.89 8.94 14.53
CA VAL A 177 7.31 9.27 14.33
C VAL A 177 7.54 9.93 12.96
N SER A 178 6.86 9.43 11.93
CA SER A 178 7.04 9.95 10.59
C SER A 178 6.44 11.35 10.39
N ASN A 179 5.50 11.77 11.25
CA ASN A 179 4.71 12.99 11.09
C ASN A 179 4.78 13.97 12.30
N GLN A 180 5.54 13.65 13.35
CA GLN A 180 5.65 14.42 14.60
C GLN A 180 6.09 15.88 14.40
N ASP A 181 6.81 16.18 13.33
CA ASP A 181 7.28 17.54 13.03
C ASP A 181 6.45 18.23 11.94
N TRP A 182 5.34 17.62 11.53
CA TRP A 182 4.54 18.01 10.37
C TRP A 182 3.05 18.06 10.70
N HIS A 183 2.72 18.40 11.95
CA HIS A 183 1.34 18.43 12.45
C HIS A 183 0.41 19.35 11.65
N ASP A 184 0.93 20.44 11.09
CA ASP A 184 0.15 21.40 10.29
C ASP A 184 0.01 21.00 8.81
N GLU A 185 0.79 20.01 8.35
CA GLU A 185 0.66 19.49 6.98
C GLU A 185 -0.61 18.67 6.83
N THR A 186 -1.15 18.65 5.61
CA THR A 186 -2.39 17.92 5.29
C THR A 186 -2.12 16.41 5.29
N ALA A 187 -2.77 15.65 6.17
CA ALA A 187 -2.72 14.19 6.12
C ALA A 187 -3.66 13.63 5.05
N MET A 188 -4.85 14.24 4.93
CA MET A 188 -5.89 13.76 4.01
C MET A 188 -6.85 14.88 3.60
N GLU A 189 -7.45 14.70 2.44
CA GLU A 189 -8.49 15.53 1.87
C GLU A 189 -9.73 14.68 1.57
N PHE A 190 -10.91 15.21 1.88
CA PHE A 190 -12.19 14.53 1.67
C PHE A 190 -13.26 15.54 1.26
N PHE A 191 -13.73 15.45 0.01
CA PHE A 191 -14.68 16.43 -0.57
C PHE A 191 -14.21 17.90 -0.45
N GLY A 192 -12.88 18.13 -0.47
CA GLY A 192 -12.27 19.45 -0.31
C GLY A 192 -12.02 19.88 1.15
N THR A 193 -12.54 19.13 2.13
CA THR A 193 -12.16 19.31 3.54
C THR A 193 -10.76 18.73 3.74
N LYS A 194 -9.84 19.52 4.29
CA LYS A 194 -8.50 19.07 4.65
C LYS A 194 -8.43 18.75 6.15
N ILE A 195 -7.77 17.65 6.48
CA ILE A 195 -7.46 17.26 7.86
C ILE A 195 -5.94 17.20 7.98
N SER A 196 -5.38 17.91 8.95
CA SER A 196 -3.94 17.93 9.19
C SER A 196 -3.46 16.68 9.93
N HIS A 197 -2.16 16.39 9.91
CA HIS A 197 -1.61 15.30 10.73
C HIS A 197 -1.88 15.49 12.23
N GLY A 198 -1.79 16.71 12.74
CA GLY A 198 -2.08 17.04 14.14
C GLY A 198 -3.55 16.79 14.50
N GLU A 199 -4.49 17.24 13.65
CA GLU A 199 -5.91 16.95 13.88
C GLU A 199 -6.18 15.44 13.82
N PHE A 200 -5.60 14.75 12.84
CA PHE A 200 -5.77 13.31 12.67
C PHE A 200 -5.27 12.52 13.88
N LEU A 201 -4.05 12.78 14.36
CA LEU A 201 -3.47 12.13 15.53
C LEU A 201 -4.30 12.40 16.79
N ARG A 202 -4.73 13.65 17.03
CA ARG A 202 -5.61 13.98 18.16
C ARG A 202 -6.92 13.19 18.11
N ARG A 203 -7.56 13.09 16.94
CA ARG A 203 -8.80 12.32 16.76
C ARG A 203 -8.57 10.82 16.97
N ILE A 204 -7.40 10.29 16.60
CA ILE A 204 -7.00 8.91 16.88
C ILE A 204 -6.88 8.68 18.39
N ASP A 205 -6.14 9.52 19.11
CA ASP A 205 -5.93 9.39 20.55
C ASP A 205 -7.24 9.45 21.34
N GLU A 206 -8.07 10.45 21.06
CA GLU A 206 -9.40 10.59 21.68
C GLU A 206 -10.29 9.37 21.42
N THR A 207 -10.23 8.82 20.20
CA THR A 207 -11.00 7.61 19.84
C THR A 207 -10.44 6.38 20.55
N ALA A 208 -9.12 6.23 20.64
CA ALA A 208 -8.48 5.12 21.32
C ALA A 208 -8.76 5.13 22.83
N ASP A 209 -8.75 6.29 23.46
CA ASP A 209 -9.09 6.44 24.88
C ASP A 209 -10.57 6.05 25.13
N GLN A 210 -11.47 6.44 24.22
CA GLN A 210 -12.87 6.04 24.29
C GLN A 210 -13.08 4.54 24.08
N MET A 211 -12.38 3.95 23.11
CA MET A 211 -12.39 2.51 22.84
C MET A 211 -11.82 1.71 24.02
N TYR A 212 -10.77 2.21 24.67
CA TYR A 212 -10.23 1.62 25.89
C TYR A 212 -11.25 1.68 27.03
N ALA A 213 -11.92 2.81 27.24
CA ALA A 213 -12.98 2.92 28.25
C ALA A 213 -14.15 1.97 27.96
N ASP A 214 -14.44 1.68 26.69
CA ASP A 214 -15.50 0.75 26.25
C ASP A 214 -15.09 -0.74 26.26
N GLY A 215 -13.87 -1.05 26.70
CA GLY A 215 -13.38 -2.41 26.91
C GLY A 215 -12.62 -3.03 25.74
N ILE A 216 -12.32 -2.28 24.68
CA ILE A 216 -11.45 -2.76 23.59
C ILE A 216 -10.02 -2.88 24.13
N ARG A 217 -9.40 -4.04 23.91
CA ARG A 217 -8.08 -4.40 24.45
C ARG A 217 -7.23 -5.06 23.37
N LYS A 218 -5.93 -5.15 23.66
CA LYS A 218 -4.94 -5.85 22.84
C LYS A 218 -5.43 -7.27 22.48
N GLY A 219 -5.32 -7.61 21.20
CA GLY A 219 -5.74 -8.91 20.66
C GLY A 219 -7.24 -9.13 20.47
N MET A 220 -8.11 -8.21 20.91
CA MET A 220 -9.54 -8.24 20.56
C MET A 220 -9.68 -7.99 19.06
N ARG A 221 -10.41 -8.85 18.35
CA ARG A 221 -10.72 -8.68 16.92
C ARG A 221 -11.91 -7.76 16.76
N VAL A 222 -11.75 -6.67 16.01
CA VAL A 222 -12.77 -5.64 15.84
C VAL A 222 -13.20 -5.57 14.38
N PRO A 223 -14.42 -6.05 14.05
CA PRO A 223 -14.97 -5.97 12.70
C PRO A 223 -15.13 -4.53 12.23
N LEU A 224 -14.52 -4.21 11.09
CA LEU A 224 -14.66 -2.93 10.40
C LEU A 224 -15.39 -3.13 9.06
N ILE A 225 -16.68 -2.79 9.02
CA ILE A 225 -17.51 -2.85 7.81
C ILE A 225 -17.66 -1.43 7.27
N LEU A 226 -16.57 -0.91 6.73
CA LEU A 226 -16.38 0.51 6.48
C LEU A 226 -16.13 0.82 5.01
N VAL A 227 -16.33 2.08 4.64
CA VAL A 227 -15.98 2.66 3.33
C VAL A 227 -14.91 3.73 3.53
N ASN A 228 -14.13 4.01 2.49
CA ASN A 228 -13.02 4.98 2.56
C ASN A 228 -13.52 6.36 2.98
N THR A 229 -13.24 6.75 4.23
CA THR A 229 -13.60 8.01 4.87
C THR A 229 -12.54 8.35 5.92
N PRO A 230 -12.35 9.63 6.27
CA PRO A 230 -11.47 10.01 7.38
C PRO A 230 -11.79 9.27 8.68
N GLU A 231 -13.06 9.12 9.01
CA GLU A 231 -13.53 8.42 10.22
C GLU A 231 -13.09 6.95 10.24
N SER A 232 -13.05 6.29 9.08
CA SER A 232 -12.60 4.90 8.99
C SER A 232 -11.10 4.76 9.28
N LEU A 233 -10.31 5.75 8.84
CA LEU A 233 -8.88 5.80 9.17
C LEU A 233 -8.65 6.11 10.64
N ILE A 234 -9.45 7.01 11.23
CA ILE A 234 -9.37 7.31 12.67
C ILE A 234 -9.62 6.05 13.50
N VAL A 235 -10.69 5.31 13.18
CA VAL A 235 -11.01 4.04 13.85
C VAL A 235 -9.90 3.02 13.65
N LEU A 236 -9.38 2.88 12.43
CA LEU A 236 -8.27 1.96 12.11
C LEU A 236 -7.04 2.22 12.98
N TYR A 237 -6.57 3.47 13.04
CA TYR A 237 -5.36 3.81 13.79
C TYR A 237 -5.58 3.85 15.31
N ALA A 238 -6.80 4.14 15.77
CA ALA A 238 -7.15 4.00 17.19
C ALA A 238 -7.04 2.53 17.65
N LEU A 239 -7.45 1.59 16.79
CA LEU A 239 -7.28 0.16 17.05
C LEU A 239 -5.81 -0.27 17.01
N TYR A 240 -4.99 0.28 16.10
CA TYR A 240 -3.54 0.06 16.14
C TYR A 240 -2.91 0.56 17.43
N ARG A 241 -3.28 1.75 17.91
CA ARG A 241 -2.81 2.29 19.20
C ARG A 241 -3.17 1.36 20.37
N LEU A 242 -4.34 0.72 20.32
CA LEU A 242 -4.80 -0.25 21.32
C LEU A 242 -4.23 -1.66 21.16
N LYS A 243 -3.49 -1.92 20.07
CA LYS A 243 -3.07 -3.26 19.64
C LYS A 243 -4.23 -4.25 19.51
N ALA A 244 -5.42 -3.75 19.19
CA ALA A 244 -6.56 -4.58 18.83
C ALA A 244 -6.35 -5.14 17.42
N THR A 245 -6.83 -6.34 17.15
CA THR A 245 -6.77 -6.93 15.81
C THR A 245 -7.82 -6.29 14.92
N VAL A 246 -7.36 -5.54 13.91
CA VAL A 246 -8.22 -4.92 12.92
C VAL A 246 -8.74 -6.00 11.97
N THR A 247 -10.06 -6.13 11.81
CA THR A 247 -10.68 -7.11 10.89
C THR A 247 -11.60 -6.44 9.85
N PRO A 248 -11.02 -5.83 8.79
CA PRO A 248 -11.81 -5.21 7.74
C PRO A 248 -12.65 -6.23 6.95
N ILE A 249 -13.93 -5.92 6.74
CA ILE A 249 -14.87 -6.75 5.98
C ILE A 249 -15.43 -5.91 4.83
N PHE A 250 -15.48 -6.50 3.63
CA PHE A 250 -15.98 -5.80 2.45
C PHE A 250 -17.45 -5.37 2.62
N PRO A 251 -17.78 -4.07 2.51
CA PRO A 251 -19.14 -3.58 2.74
C PRO A 251 -20.16 -4.07 1.69
N LEU A 252 -19.72 -4.62 0.56
CA LEU A 252 -20.62 -5.20 -0.45
C LEU A 252 -20.73 -6.73 -0.38
N SER A 253 -20.12 -7.38 0.62
CA SER A 253 -20.27 -8.81 0.88
C SER A 253 -21.75 -9.24 0.93
N THR A 254 -22.03 -10.49 0.53
CA THR A 254 -23.37 -11.07 0.70
C THR A 254 -23.73 -11.13 2.19
N LYS A 255 -25.04 -11.16 2.52
CA LYS A 255 -25.48 -11.28 3.92
C LYS A 255 -24.89 -12.53 4.58
N GLU A 256 -24.88 -13.64 3.86
CA GLU A 256 -24.37 -14.92 4.35
C GLU A 256 -22.86 -14.86 4.63
N ASP A 257 -22.05 -14.35 3.68
CA ASP A 257 -20.60 -14.18 3.87
C ASP A 257 -20.29 -13.26 5.06
N MET A 258 -21.03 -12.15 5.19
CA MET A 258 -20.87 -11.24 6.33
C MET A 258 -21.24 -11.91 7.65
N GLN A 259 -22.36 -12.64 7.70
CA GLN A 259 -22.80 -13.33 8.91
C GLN A 259 -21.79 -14.42 9.32
N ASN A 260 -21.23 -15.16 8.36
CA ASN A 260 -20.21 -16.17 8.62
C ASN A 260 -18.93 -15.55 9.20
N LYS A 261 -18.45 -14.45 8.63
CA LYS A 261 -17.27 -13.72 9.15
C LYS A 261 -17.51 -13.17 10.56
N LEU A 262 -18.66 -12.55 10.80
CA LEU A 262 -19.01 -12.03 12.13
C LEU A 262 -19.09 -13.15 13.18
N ARG A 263 -19.67 -14.31 12.84
CA ARG A 263 -19.68 -15.48 13.73
C ARG A 263 -18.28 -16.00 14.02
N MET A 264 -17.43 -16.12 13.01
CA MET A 264 -16.04 -16.56 13.19
C MET A 264 -15.27 -15.62 14.11
N ILE A 265 -15.39 -14.30 13.91
CA ILE A 265 -14.74 -13.30 14.75
C ILE A 265 -15.26 -13.36 16.18
N GLN A 266 -16.58 -13.50 16.37
CA GLN A 266 -17.18 -13.64 17.69
C GLN A 266 -16.67 -14.90 18.42
N GLN A 267 -16.58 -16.04 17.74
CA GLN A 267 -16.03 -17.28 18.32
C GLN A 267 -14.57 -17.11 18.74
N GLN A 268 -13.75 -16.49 17.88
CA GLN A 268 -12.35 -16.17 18.17
C GLN A 268 -12.21 -15.22 19.35
N ASN A 269 -13.05 -14.19 19.43
CA ASN A 269 -13.06 -13.26 20.55
C ASN A 269 -13.48 -13.93 21.87
N SER A 270 -14.57 -14.70 21.86
CA SER A 270 -15.03 -15.46 23.03
C SER A 270 -13.96 -16.41 23.55
N ALA A 271 -13.24 -17.11 22.67
CA ALA A 271 -12.11 -17.98 23.04
C ALA A 271 -10.95 -17.21 23.68
N ASN A 272 -10.80 -15.93 23.37
CA ASN A 272 -9.77 -15.04 23.93
C ASN A 272 -10.29 -14.16 25.10
N GLY A 273 -11.44 -14.50 25.69
CA GLY A 273 -11.98 -13.78 26.85
C GLY A 273 -12.73 -12.49 26.52
N PHE A 274 -13.11 -12.27 25.26
CA PHE A 274 -13.87 -11.11 24.79
C PHE A 274 -15.28 -11.52 24.32
N PRO A 275 -16.24 -11.77 25.23
CA PRO A 275 -17.55 -12.31 24.86
C PRO A 275 -18.45 -11.30 24.15
N GLU A 276 -18.26 -10.00 24.34
CA GLU A 276 -19.07 -8.96 23.70
C GLU A 276 -18.44 -8.46 22.40
N SER A 277 -19.21 -8.40 21.32
CA SER A 277 -18.76 -7.77 20.07
C SER A 277 -18.67 -6.24 20.18
N ARG A 278 -17.69 -5.66 19.49
CA ARG A 278 -17.61 -4.24 19.13
C ARG A 278 -17.46 -4.14 17.63
N ILE A 279 -18.47 -3.61 16.94
CA ILE A 279 -18.52 -3.56 15.48
C ILE A 279 -18.59 -2.12 15.04
N PHE A 280 -17.69 -1.72 14.13
CA PHE A 280 -17.77 -0.42 13.47
C PHE A 280 -18.33 -0.62 12.06
N LEU A 281 -19.41 0.10 11.77
CA LEU A 281 -20.21 -0.11 10.57
C LEU A 281 -20.55 1.23 9.94
N SER A 282 -20.34 1.38 8.64
CA SER A 282 -20.76 2.59 7.93
C SER A 282 -22.29 2.66 7.87
N ASP A 283 -22.85 3.85 8.14
CA ASP A 283 -24.26 4.17 7.98
C ASP A 283 -24.80 3.85 6.56
N LEU A 284 -23.94 3.97 5.54
CA LEU A 284 -24.24 3.67 4.14
C LEU A 284 -24.75 2.23 3.95
N VAL A 285 -24.22 1.27 4.72
CA VAL A 285 -24.56 -0.16 4.59
C VAL A 285 -25.29 -0.72 5.81
N PHE A 286 -25.57 0.11 6.82
CA PHE A 286 -26.28 -0.32 8.04
C PHE A 286 -27.59 -1.05 7.74
N GLY A 287 -28.45 -0.43 6.91
CA GLY A 287 -29.76 -1.01 6.56
C GLY A 287 -29.69 -2.35 5.85
N ARG A 288 -28.56 -2.69 5.23
CA ARG A 288 -28.33 -3.97 4.55
C ARG A 288 -28.03 -5.08 5.56
N PHE A 289 -27.37 -4.79 6.67
CA PHE A 289 -26.85 -5.81 7.58
C PHE A 289 -27.45 -5.79 8.99
N ARG A 290 -28.28 -4.80 9.34
CA ARG A 290 -28.87 -4.65 10.68
C ARG A 290 -29.49 -5.93 11.26
N ASP A 291 -30.11 -6.75 10.40
CA ASP A 291 -30.82 -7.99 10.78
C ASP A 291 -29.90 -9.21 11.00
N ILE A 292 -28.60 -9.11 10.69
CA ILE A 292 -27.61 -10.18 10.90
C ILE A 292 -26.51 -9.79 11.90
N LEU A 293 -26.56 -8.57 12.45
CA LEU A 293 -25.60 -8.13 13.47
C LEU A 293 -25.80 -8.94 14.75
N PRO A 294 -24.72 -9.39 15.43
CA PRO A 294 -24.85 -10.15 16.66
C PRO A 294 -25.63 -9.38 17.72
N GLU A 295 -26.44 -10.10 18.49
CA GLU A 295 -27.24 -9.52 19.59
C GLU A 295 -26.36 -9.07 20.75
N ASN A 296 -25.29 -9.84 21.03
CA ASN A 296 -24.35 -9.58 22.11
C ASN A 296 -23.24 -8.62 21.64
N GLY A 297 -23.37 -7.34 21.98
CA GLY A 297 -22.33 -6.34 21.72
C GLY A 297 -22.85 -5.05 21.14
N LYS A 298 -21.95 -4.07 20.98
CA LYS A 298 -22.29 -2.71 20.51
C LYS A 298 -21.92 -2.53 19.05
N VAL A 299 -22.76 -1.78 18.34
CA VAL A 299 -22.53 -1.36 16.96
C VAL A 299 -22.34 0.15 16.95
N ILE A 300 -21.18 0.58 16.49
CA ILE A 300 -20.83 1.98 16.35
C ILE A 300 -20.98 2.36 14.88
N ALA A 301 -22.01 3.15 14.58
CA ALA A 301 -22.33 3.57 13.23
C ALA A 301 -21.52 4.82 12.83
N LEU A 302 -20.66 4.69 11.82
CA LEU A 302 -19.88 5.79 11.27
C LEU A 302 -20.72 6.55 10.24
N ASP A 303 -20.88 7.85 10.48
CA ASP A 303 -21.51 8.79 9.54
C ASP A 303 -20.50 9.18 8.46
N ILE A 304 -20.72 8.72 7.22
CA ILE A 304 -19.79 8.99 6.11
C ILE A 304 -19.72 10.48 5.73
N THR A 305 -20.65 11.29 6.21
CA THR A 305 -20.70 12.73 5.95
C THR A 305 -20.04 13.57 7.03
N ALA A 306 -19.51 12.95 8.09
CA ALA A 306 -18.97 13.66 9.26
C ALA A 306 -17.84 14.64 8.93
N SER A 307 -16.98 14.30 7.97
CA SER A 307 -15.89 15.18 7.48
C SER A 307 -16.21 15.88 6.14
N MET A 308 -17.44 15.79 5.63
CA MET A 308 -17.84 16.54 4.42
C MET A 308 -18.13 18.01 4.75
N PRO A 309 -17.93 18.95 3.81
CA PRO A 309 -18.43 20.31 3.96
C PRO A 309 -19.96 20.33 4.18
N GLY A 310 -20.46 21.23 5.04
CA GLY A 310 -21.88 21.26 5.45
C GLY A 310 -22.92 21.15 4.31
N PRO A 311 -22.80 21.93 3.21
CA PRO A 311 -23.70 21.80 2.06
C PRO A 311 -23.63 20.44 1.37
N MET A 312 -22.43 19.86 1.27
CA MET A 312 -22.22 18.54 0.67
C MET A 312 -22.79 17.44 1.58
N ALA A 313 -22.56 17.53 2.90
CA ALA A 313 -23.14 16.61 3.88
C ALA A 313 -24.68 16.61 3.81
N PHE A 314 -25.29 17.80 3.75
CA PHE A 314 -26.74 17.96 3.59
C PHE A 314 -27.25 17.31 2.29
N ALA A 315 -26.64 17.65 1.15
CA ALA A 315 -27.01 17.08 -0.14
C ALA A 315 -26.85 15.56 -0.16
N PHE A 316 -25.80 15.04 0.47
CA PHE A 316 -25.59 13.61 0.56
C PHE A 316 -26.70 12.93 1.35
N ARG A 317 -27.00 13.40 2.57
CA ARG A 317 -28.01 12.80 3.45
C ARG A 317 -29.42 12.85 2.88
N HIS A 318 -29.82 13.97 2.29
CA HIS A 318 -31.21 14.20 1.90
C HIS A 318 -31.52 13.92 0.43
N ILE A 319 -30.49 13.82 -0.44
CA ILE A 319 -30.69 13.63 -1.89
C ILE A 319 -29.99 12.37 -2.39
N LEU A 320 -28.68 12.24 -2.15
CA LEU A 320 -27.90 11.13 -2.73
C LEU A 320 -28.18 9.80 -2.03
N ALA A 321 -28.16 9.76 -0.71
CA ALA A 321 -28.39 8.55 0.08
C ALA A 321 -29.77 7.90 -0.21
N PRO A 322 -30.90 8.66 -0.23
CA PRO A 322 -32.20 8.10 -0.63
C PRO A 322 -32.21 7.55 -2.06
N LYS A 323 -31.59 8.25 -3.02
CA LYS A 323 -31.47 7.78 -4.42
C LYS A 323 -30.66 6.48 -4.54
N MET A 324 -29.70 6.27 -3.63
CA MET A 324 -28.91 5.05 -3.54
C MET A 324 -29.62 3.92 -2.75
N GLY A 325 -30.84 4.16 -2.26
CA GLY A 325 -31.58 3.19 -1.45
C GLY A 325 -31.02 2.98 -0.04
N VAL A 326 -30.22 3.93 0.46
CA VAL A 326 -29.63 3.87 1.81
C VAL A 326 -30.74 4.11 2.82
N LYS A 327 -30.87 3.20 3.78
CA LYS A 327 -31.85 3.32 4.87
C LYS A 327 -31.23 4.04 6.06
N PRO A 328 -31.96 4.94 6.74
CA PRO A 328 -31.47 5.58 7.96
C PRO A 328 -31.08 4.57 9.03
N VAL A 329 -30.06 4.91 9.81
CA VAL A 329 -29.63 4.11 10.97
C VAL A 329 -30.71 4.15 12.05
N GLN A 330 -31.01 2.99 12.62
CA GLN A 330 -31.93 2.85 13.75
C GLN A 330 -31.11 2.80 15.04
N TYR A 331 -30.94 3.95 15.68
CA TYR A 331 -30.18 4.06 16.92
C TYR A 331 -30.92 3.46 18.12
N SER A 332 -30.16 2.91 19.05
CA SER A 332 -30.62 2.31 20.31
C SER A 332 -29.48 2.33 21.34
N GLU A 333 -29.68 1.77 22.54
CA GLU A 333 -28.58 1.58 23.49
C GLU A 333 -27.44 0.73 22.93
N ARG A 334 -27.76 -0.17 21.99
CA ARG A 334 -26.81 -1.07 21.34
C ARG A 334 -26.19 -0.48 20.07
N VAL A 335 -26.94 0.36 19.36
CA VAL A 335 -26.53 0.98 18.09
C VAL A 335 -26.40 2.47 18.30
N ILE A 336 -25.16 2.95 18.37
CA ILE A 336 -24.85 4.36 18.67
C ILE A 336 -24.09 4.99 17.51
N SER A 337 -24.25 6.29 17.30
CA SER A 337 -23.45 7.01 16.30
C SER A 337 -22.01 7.15 16.79
N PHE A 338 -21.05 7.14 15.86
CA PHE A 338 -19.64 7.38 16.18
C PHE A 338 -19.44 8.75 16.86
N ARG A 339 -20.21 9.77 16.44
CA ARG A 339 -20.21 11.09 17.09
C ARG A 339 -20.63 11.02 18.56
N GLN A 340 -21.68 10.28 18.90
CA GLN A 340 -22.09 10.07 20.29
C GLN A 340 -21.05 9.25 21.05
N TYR A 341 -20.48 8.22 20.40
CA TYR A 341 -19.46 7.37 21.01
C TYR A 341 -18.27 8.19 21.50
N THR A 342 -17.71 9.06 20.66
CA THR A 342 -16.55 9.89 21.00
C THR A 342 -16.88 11.16 21.80
N ALA A 343 -18.17 11.53 21.95
CA ALA A 343 -18.57 12.72 22.69
C ALA A 343 -18.35 12.60 24.21
N SER A 344 -18.27 11.38 24.74
CA SER A 344 -18.12 11.13 26.18
C SER A 344 -16.77 11.59 26.74
N LYS A 345 -15.78 11.87 25.88
CA LYS A 345 -14.43 12.35 26.23
C LYS A 345 -13.82 11.55 27.38
N ALA A 346 -13.60 10.25 27.13
CA ALA A 346 -12.90 9.40 28.08
C ALA A 346 -11.55 10.03 28.51
N PRO A 347 -11.11 9.80 29.77
CA PRO A 347 -9.82 10.31 30.24
C PRO A 347 -8.69 9.71 29.41
N HIS A 348 -7.58 10.45 29.29
CA HIS A 348 -6.42 9.98 28.56
C HIS A 348 -5.82 8.73 29.22
N HIS A 349 -5.51 7.72 28.41
CA HIS A 349 -4.84 6.51 28.88
C HIS A 349 -3.42 6.43 28.31
N ASN A 350 -2.46 6.15 29.19
CA ASN A 350 -1.10 5.81 28.80
C ASN A 350 -1.06 4.36 28.30
N LEU A 351 -1.24 4.18 26.99
CA LEU A 351 -1.25 2.88 26.33
C LEU A 351 0.16 2.48 25.90
N ASP A 352 0.50 1.21 26.04
CA ASP A 352 1.75 0.67 25.49
C ASP A 352 1.62 0.49 23.97
N THR A 353 2.27 1.39 23.23
CA THR A 353 2.32 1.38 21.76
C THR A 353 3.58 0.71 21.22
N SER A 354 4.50 0.28 22.09
CA SER A 354 5.80 -0.28 21.70
C SER A 354 5.65 -1.48 20.77
N PHE A 355 6.57 -1.65 19.83
CA PHE A 355 6.48 -2.72 18.84
C PHE A 355 6.28 -4.12 19.47
N ASP A 356 5.31 -4.87 18.96
CA ASP A 356 4.99 -6.22 19.42
C ASP A 356 4.50 -7.11 18.27
N ASP A 357 5.28 -8.13 17.97
CA ASP A 357 4.99 -9.09 16.90
C ASP A 357 4.28 -10.37 17.38
N THR A 358 3.94 -10.44 18.68
CA THR A 358 3.32 -11.63 19.28
C THR A 358 1.82 -11.76 19.01
N TYR A 359 1.19 -10.71 18.47
CA TYR A 359 -0.24 -10.66 18.17
C TYR A 359 -0.52 -10.39 16.68
N THR A 360 -1.76 -10.60 16.27
CA THR A 360 -2.21 -10.26 14.91
C THR A 360 -2.65 -8.79 14.87
N ALA A 361 -1.94 -7.94 14.14
CA ALA A 361 -2.31 -6.54 13.97
C ALA A 361 -3.51 -6.38 13.02
N VAL A 362 -3.52 -7.12 11.91
CA VAL A 362 -4.61 -7.11 10.93
C VAL A 362 -4.96 -8.53 10.51
N GLN A 363 -6.25 -8.85 10.45
CA GLN A 363 -6.75 -10.06 9.81
C GLN A 363 -7.57 -9.70 8.57
N LEU A 364 -7.04 -10.06 7.39
CA LEU A 364 -7.70 -9.83 6.10
C LEU A 364 -8.28 -11.14 5.56
N TYR A 365 -9.52 -11.10 5.08
CA TYR A 365 -10.17 -12.28 4.49
C TYR A 365 -9.95 -12.32 2.98
N THR A 366 -9.36 -13.41 2.49
CA THR A 366 -9.19 -13.65 1.05
C THR A 366 -10.36 -14.43 0.46
N GLY A 367 -10.73 -14.10 -0.77
CA GLY A 367 -11.81 -14.74 -1.53
C GLY A 367 -11.29 -15.88 -2.43
N GLY A 368 -12.15 -16.85 -2.74
CA GLY A 368 -11.84 -17.93 -3.69
C GLY A 368 -12.11 -19.34 -3.17
N THR A 369 -12.50 -19.54 -1.91
CA THR A 369 -12.89 -20.84 -1.33
C THR A 369 -14.31 -20.77 -0.74
N VAL A 370 -14.99 -21.93 -0.60
CA VAL A 370 -16.34 -22.01 0.00
C VAL A 370 -16.37 -21.42 1.41
N LYS A 371 -15.23 -21.43 2.11
CA LYS A 371 -14.96 -20.78 3.40
C LYS A 371 -13.88 -19.69 3.22
N PRO A 372 -14.08 -18.45 3.69
CA PRO A 372 -13.06 -17.40 3.62
C PRO A 372 -11.86 -17.75 4.52
N LYS A 373 -10.64 -17.44 4.06
CA LYS A 373 -9.40 -17.66 4.82
C LYS A 373 -8.97 -16.34 5.45
N GLY A 374 -8.73 -16.31 6.77
CA GLY A 374 -8.26 -15.11 7.46
C GLY A 374 -6.73 -15.05 7.50
N VAL A 375 -6.12 -14.25 6.65
CA VAL A 375 -4.67 -13.97 6.66
C VAL A 375 -4.34 -13.09 7.86
N MET A 376 -3.44 -13.56 8.73
CA MET A 376 -3.01 -12.84 9.93
C MET A 376 -1.67 -12.13 9.68
N LEU A 377 -1.70 -10.80 9.60
CA LEU A 377 -0.54 -9.93 9.48
C LEU A 377 -0.16 -9.36 10.85
N THR A 378 1.13 -9.28 11.13
CA THR A 378 1.67 -8.74 12.39
C THR A 378 2.13 -7.30 12.21
N GLU A 379 2.63 -6.67 13.29
CA GLU A 379 3.24 -5.34 13.18
C GLU A 379 4.48 -5.38 12.29
N SER A 380 5.30 -6.43 12.36
CA SER A 380 6.45 -6.63 11.47
C SER A 380 6.03 -6.65 10.00
N SER A 381 4.91 -7.32 9.70
CA SER A 381 4.41 -7.40 8.33
C SER A 381 4.11 -6.03 7.74
N ILE A 382 3.41 -5.19 8.53
CA ILE A 382 2.95 -3.86 8.12
C ILE A 382 4.12 -2.87 8.11
N ASP A 383 4.94 -2.89 9.15
CA ASP A 383 6.11 -2.02 9.26
C ASP A 383 7.08 -2.29 8.12
N SER A 384 7.40 -3.55 7.84
CA SER A 384 8.25 -3.96 6.70
C SER A 384 7.75 -3.41 5.36
N ALA A 385 6.45 -3.37 5.12
CA ALA A 385 5.88 -2.81 3.89
C ALA A 385 6.10 -1.29 3.79
N SER A 386 5.80 -0.52 4.84
CA SER A 386 6.14 0.91 4.92
C SER A 386 7.63 1.10 4.69
N ARG A 387 8.39 0.22 5.32
CA ARG A 387 9.82 0.23 5.33
C ARG A 387 10.46 0.10 3.94
N GLN A 388 9.94 -0.80 3.14
CA GLN A 388 10.39 -1.04 1.78
C GLN A 388 10.17 0.13 0.82
N PHE A 389 9.39 1.14 1.20
CA PHE A 389 9.11 2.31 0.38
C PHE A 389 9.90 3.58 0.78
N TYR A 390 10.75 3.53 1.83
CA TYR A 390 11.64 4.64 2.22
C TYR A 390 12.93 4.72 1.39
N ASN A 391 12.90 4.25 0.15
CA ASN A 391 14.02 4.31 -0.78
C ASN A 391 13.63 5.04 -2.07
N ASP A 392 14.63 5.33 -2.90
CA ASP A 392 14.45 6.13 -4.12
C ASP A 392 13.78 5.37 -5.27
N ARG A 393 13.55 4.06 -5.15
CA ARG A 393 12.91 3.26 -6.20
C ARG A 393 11.44 3.64 -6.39
N PHE A 394 10.81 4.20 -5.36
CA PHE A 394 9.43 4.66 -5.41
C PHE A 394 9.38 6.19 -5.41
N ALA A 395 8.50 6.79 -6.21
CA ALA A 395 8.36 8.25 -6.28
C ALA A 395 7.36 8.83 -5.26
N PHE A 396 7.14 8.14 -4.13
CA PHE A 396 6.32 8.64 -3.03
C PHE A 396 7.11 9.74 -2.30
N ARG A 397 6.62 10.99 -2.32
CA ARG A 397 7.27 12.10 -1.62
C ARG A 397 6.31 12.80 -0.66
N ARG A 398 6.83 13.28 0.47
CA ARG A 398 6.06 14.08 1.42
C ARG A 398 5.43 15.28 0.71
N GLY A 399 4.15 15.54 0.97
CA GLY A 399 3.38 16.61 0.34
C GLY A 399 2.78 16.25 -1.03
N ASP A 400 3.18 15.13 -1.64
CA ASP A 400 2.46 14.58 -2.78
C ASP A 400 1.07 14.09 -2.37
N LYS A 401 0.19 13.94 -3.34
CA LYS A 401 -1.18 13.49 -3.15
C LYS A 401 -1.41 12.16 -3.86
N ILE A 402 -1.94 11.17 -3.13
CA ILE A 402 -2.35 9.87 -3.67
C ILE A 402 -3.86 9.72 -3.73
N ALA A 403 -4.37 9.17 -4.83
CA ALA A 403 -5.79 8.81 -4.97
C ALA A 403 -6.14 7.60 -4.07
N ALA A 404 -6.75 7.83 -2.91
CA ALA A 404 -7.08 6.82 -1.92
C ALA A 404 -8.50 6.24 -2.11
N PHE A 405 -8.74 5.59 -3.25
CA PHE A 405 -10.02 4.93 -3.59
C PHE A 405 -10.02 3.41 -3.38
N MET A 406 -8.84 2.81 -3.19
CA MET A 406 -8.71 1.37 -3.03
C MET A 406 -9.31 0.92 -1.70
N PRO A 407 -10.10 -0.17 -1.66
CA PRO A 407 -10.79 -0.58 -0.43
C PRO A 407 -9.83 -0.93 0.71
N LEU A 408 -10.15 -0.49 1.93
CA LEU A 408 -9.38 -0.77 3.16
C LEU A 408 -9.47 -2.24 3.62
N ASN A 409 -10.29 -3.07 2.97
CA ASN A 409 -10.37 -4.51 3.22
C ASN A 409 -9.50 -5.35 2.28
N HIS A 410 -8.61 -4.70 1.54
CA HIS A 410 -7.63 -5.32 0.68
C HIS A 410 -6.24 -4.79 1.06
N SER A 411 -5.22 -5.65 1.10
CA SER A 411 -3.86 -5.28 1.54
C SER A 411 -3.29 -4.11 0.73
N PHE A 412 -3.51 -4.10 -0.58
CA PHE A 412 -3.10 -2.98 -1.45
C PHE A 412 -3.69 -1.62 -1.01
N GLY A 413 -4.98 -1.57 -0.67
CA GLY A 413 -5.62 -0.31 -0.26
C GLY A 413 -5.25 0.09 1.16
N LEU A 414 -5.26 -0.87 2.08
CA LEU A 414 -4.99 -0.66 3.50
C LEU A 414 -3.52 -0.33 3.78
N ILE A 415 -2.60 -1.11 3.20
CA ILE A 415 -1.18 -1.04 3.50
C ILE A 415 -0.53 -0.07 2.53
N ILE A 416 -0.49 -0.38 1.24
CA ILE A 416 0.25 0.43 0.25
C ILE A 416 -0.41 1.80 0.02
N GLY A 417 -1.71 1.82 -0.33
CA GLY A 417 -2.43 3.05 -0.69
C GLY A 417 -2.75 3.98 0.48
N THR A 418 -2.62 3.51 1.72
CA THR A 418 -3.03 4.26 2.92
C THR A 418 -1.90 4.33 3.95
N HIS A 419 -1.50 3.20 4.54
CA HIS A 419 -0.52 3.21 5.62
C HIS A 419 0.87 3.68 5.14
N VAL A 420 1.42 3.05 4.11
CA VAL A 420 2.71 3.44 3.51
C VAL A 420 2.68 4.92 3.12
N ALA A 421 1.66 5.35 2.36
CA ALA A 421 1.49 6.73 1.95
C ALA A 421 1.52 7.73 3.13
N LEU A 422 0.70 7.51 4.17
CA LEU A 422 0.66 8.38 5.35
C LEU A 422 1.98 8.41 6.12
N THR A 423 2.70 7.29 6.19
CA THR A 423 4.00 7.23 6.87
C THR A 423 5.09 7.95 6.07
N LEU A 424 4.95 8.07 4.74
CA LEU A 424 5.86 8.87 3.91
C LEU A 424 5.44 10.34 3.84
N GLY A 425 4.38 10.75 4.55
CA GLY A 425 3.85 12.11 4.50
C GLY A 425 3.12 12.45 3.20
N VAL A 426 2.67 11.44 2.46
CA VAL A 426 1.82 11.60 1.28
C VAL A 426 0.40 11.85 1.73
N ASN A 427 -0.22 12.87 1.16
CA ASN A 427 -1.58 13.31 1.46
C ASN A 427 -2.57 12.33 0.79
N LEU A 428 -3.53 11.81 1.55
CA LEU A 428 -4.57 10.95 0.99
C LEU A 428 -5.72 11.78 0.41
N ASP A 429 -5.97 11.70 -0.89
CA ASP A 429 -7.23 12.16 -1.48
C ASP A 429 -8.28 11.05 -1.38
N ILE A 430 -9.11 11.12 -0.34
CA ILE A 430 -10.03 10.04 0.01
C ILE A 430 -11.23 10.05 -0.94
N ILE A 431 -11.39 8.96 -1.66
CA ILE A 431 -12.45 8.79 -2.66
C ILE A 431 -13.28 7.56 -2.28
N MET A 432 -14.53 7.77 -1.85
CA MET A 432 -15.41 6.65 -1.46
C MET A 432 -15.68 5.68 -2.61
N LYS A 433 -15.85 6.21 -3.83
CA LYS A 433 -16.14 5.44 -5.04
C LYS A 433 -15.57 6.16 -6.25
N ILE A 434 -14.66 5.50 -6.95
CA ILE A 434 -14.09 6.03 -8.19
C ILE A 434 -15.17 6.11 -9.28
N ASN A 435 -15.18 7.22 -10.03
CA ASN A 435 -16.06 7.39 -11.19
C ASN A 435 -15.21 7.39 -12.46
N PHE A 436 -15.18 6.27 -13.17
CA PHE A 436 -14.41 6.10 -14.40
C PHE A 436 -14.78 7.10 -15.51
N LYS A 437 -16.02 7.59 -15.54
CA LYS A 437 -16.43 8.62 -16.52
C LYS A 437 -15.89 10.01 -16.17
N ARG A 438 -15.42 10.21 -14.93
CA ARG A 438 -14.98 11.50 -14.41
C ARG A 438 -13.55 11.48 -13.88
N LEU A 439 -12.70 10.63 -14.45
CA LEU A 439 -11.27 10.58 -14.11
C LEU A 439 -10.56 11.90 -14.39
N ASP A 440 -11.10 12.74 -15.28
CA ASP A 440 -10.66 14.13 -15.48
C ASP A 440 -10.60 14.92 -14.18
N LYS A 441 -11.55 14.75 -13.27
CA LYS A 441 -11.56 15.47 -11.99
C LYS A 441 -10.36 15.10 -11.12
N LEU A 442 -10.00 13.82 -11.10
CA LEU A 442 -8.92 13.31 -10.27
C LEU A 442 -7.58 14.00 -10.59
N PHE A 443 -7.31 14.20 -11.88
CA PHE A 443 -6.05 14.79 -12.33
C PHE A 443 -6.15 16.31 -12.53
N LEU A 444 -7.24 16.82 -13.10
CA LEU A 444 -7.34 18.25 -13.43
C LEU A 444 -7.77 19.11 -12.23
N LYS A 445 -8.62 18.57 -11.36
CA LYS A 445 -9.13 19.29 -10.18
C LYS A 445 -8.35 18.90 -8.93
N ASP A 446 -8.31 17.61 -8.62
CA ASP A 446 -7.77 17.13 -7.34
C ASP A 446 -6.22 17.07 -7.40
N ARG A 447 -5.64 17.09 -8.61
CA ARG A 447 -4.21 17.16 -8.93
C ARG A 447 -3.38 16.08 -8.23
N VAL A 448 -3.86 14.83 -8.26
CA VAL A 448 -3.14 13.70 -7.68
C VAL A 448 -1.80 13.47 -8.37
N ASN A 449 -0.77 13.18 -7.58
CA ASN A 449 0.57 12.85 -8.06
C ASN A 449 0.74 11.34 -8.27
N LEU A 450 0.06 10.55 -7.43
CA LEU A 450 0.21 9.10 -7.34
C LEU A 450 -1.17 8.45 -7.44
N PHE A 451 -1.28 7.30 -8.11
CA PHE A 451 -2.49 6.49 -8.04
C PHE A 451 -2.22 5.01 -8.29
N GLY A 452 -3.07 4.17 -7.69
CA GLY A 452 -3.13 2.74 -8.00
C GLY A 452 -3.94 2.49 -9.27
N GLY A 453 -3.29 2.04 -10.34
CA GLY A 453 -3.90 1.62 -11.58
C GLY A 453 -4.63 0.27 -11.45
N ILE A 454 -5.81 0.17 -12.07
CA ILE A 454 -6.48 -1.12 -12.33
C ILE A 454 -6.73 -1.23 -13.83
N PRO A 455 -6.75 -2.45 -14.41
CA PRO A 455 -6.73 -2.62 -15.87
C PRO A 455 -7.76 -1.77 -16.63
N ASN A 456 -9.01 -1.70 -16.16
CA ASN A 456 -10.07 -0.93 -16.82
C ASN A 456 -9.90 0.59 -16.71
N MET A 457 -9.04 1.08 -15.82
CA MET A 457 -8.82 2.51 -15.61
C MET A 457 -7.91 3.10 -16.69
N PHE A 458 -6.90 2.36 -17.13
CA PHE A 458 -5.94 2.82 -18.13
C PHE A 458 -6.58 3.21 -19.48
N PRO A 459 -7.44 2.39 -20.12
CA PRO A 459 -8.12 2.80 -21.34
C PRO A 459 -9.14 3.92 -21.08
N ALA A 460 -9.77 3.95 -19.90
CA ALA A 460 -10.69 5.02 -19.52
C ALA A 460 -10.00 6.38 -19.38
N ILE A 461 -8.74 6.40 -18.91
CA ILE A 461 -7.91 7.61 -18.90
C ILE A 461 -7.60 8.02 -20.35
N ARG A 462 -7.04 7.13 -21.16
CA ARG A 462 -6.60 7.47 -22.53
C ARG A 462 -7.74 7.95 -23.44
N ASN A 463 -8.95 7.41 -23.24
CA ASN A 463 -10.11 7.74 -24.06
C ASN A 463 -10.93 8.93 -23.51
N ASN A 464 -10.50 9.57 -22.41
CA ASN A 464 -11.24 10.70 -21.85
C ASN A 464 -10.93 11.99 -22.63
N GLU A 465 -11.95 12.51 -23.32
CA GLU A 465 -11.84 13.68 -24.20
C GLU A 465 -11.34 14.94 -23.48
N HIS A 466 -11.55 15.05 -22.16
CA HIS A 466 -11.09 16.18 -21.37
C HIS A 466 -9.57 16.26 -21.23
N PHE A 467 -8.84 15.19 -21.54
CA PHE A 467 -7.37 15.22 -21.51
C PHE A 467 -6.72 15.68 -22.79
N ARG A 468 -7.44 15.86 -23.92
CA ARG A 468 -6.83 16.11 -25.25
C ARG A 468 -5.72 17.17 -25.25
N ASN A 469 -5.88 18.25 -24.47
CA ASN A 469 -4.89 19.31 -24.32
C ASN A 469 -4.51 19.57 -22.84
N ALA A 470 -4.65 18.56 -21.97
CA ALA A 470 -4.36 18.69 -20.56
C ALA A 470 -2.85 18.60 -20.29
N ASP A 471 -2.40 19.36 -19.29
CA ASP A 471 -1.08 19.22 -18.69
C ASP A 471 -1.17 18.29 -17.46
N LEU A 472 -0.52 17.13 -17.57
CA LEU A 472 -0.46 16.10 -16.54
C LEU A 472 0.94 16.00 -15.91
N SER A 473 1.81 16.99 -16.09
CA SER A 473 3.20 17.03 -15.57
C SER A 473 3.34 16.77 -14.07
N HIS A 474 2.27 16.99 -13.30
CA HIS A 474 2.23 16.76 -11.85
C HIS A 474 2.04 15.29 -11.47
N VAL A 475 1.62 14.43 -12.39
CA VAL A 475 1.54 12.98 -12.17
C VAL A 475 2.96 12.42 -12.17
N LYS A 476 3.34 11.70 -11.12
CA LYS A 476 4.71 11.24 -10.85
C LYS A 476 4.86 9.73 -10.83
N TYR A 477 3.84 8.99 -10.42
CA TYR A 477 3.94 7.54 -10.24
C TYR A 477 2.61 6.85 -10.45
N ILE A 478 2.62 5.76 -11.21
CA ILE A 478 1.43 4.96 -11.49
C ILE A 478 1.75 3.54 -11.08
N LEU A 479 1.06 3.04 -10.04
CA LEU A 479 1.29 1.69 -9.56
C LEU A 479 0.17 0.77 -10.03
N SER A 480 0.46 -0.18 -10.93
CA SER A 480 -0.47 -1.27 -11.24
C SER A 480 -0.40 -2.34 -10.16
N GLY A 481 -1.54 -2.88 -9.74
CA GLY A 481 -1.57 -3.96 -8.74
C GLY A 481 -2.88 -4.74 -8.73
N GLY A 482 -2.81 -5.98 -8.23
CA GLY A 482 -3.97 -6.87 -8.08
C GLY A 482 -4.28 -7.77 -9.28
N SER A 483 -3.66 -7.51 -10.43
CA SER A 483 -3.58 -8.34 -11.64
C SER A 483 -2.36 -7.91 -12.46
N LEU A 484 -1.77 -8.83 -13.21
CA LEU A 484 -0.71 -8.49 -14.18
C LEU A 484 -1.26 -7.47 -15.18
N ILE A 485 -0.43 -6.48 -15.52
CA ILE A 485 -0.68 -5.56 -16.63
C ILE A 485 0.10 -6.05 -17.83
N ASP A 486 -0.55 -6.18 -18.98
CA ASP A 486 0.15 -6.55 -20.20
C ASP A 486 1.12 -5.44 -20.63
N ARG A 487 2.22 -5.85 -21.27
CA ARG A 487 3.28 -4.93 -21.69
C ARG A 487 2.75 -3.84 -22.63
N THR A 488 1.81 -4.16 -23.51
CA THR A 488 1.26 -3.21 -24.49
C THR A 488 0.47 -2.11 -23.78
N GLU A 489 -0.34 -2.45 -22.79
CA GLU A 489 -1.12 -1.51 -22.00
C GLU A 489 -0.22 -0.63 -21.11
N LYS A 490 0.84 -1.21 -20.54
CA LYS A 490 1.90 -0.48 -19.83
C LYS A 490 2.53 0.59 -20.73
N GLU A 491 3.03 0.19 -21.90
CA GLU A 491 3.69 1.07 -22.87
C GLU A 491 2.73 2.17 -23.38
N ARG A 492 1.49 1.82 -23.74
CA ARG A 492 0.48 2.78 -24.22
C ARG A 492 0.10 3.80 -23.15
N THR A 493 -0.01 3.39 -21.89
CA THR A 493 -0.35 4.29 -20.79
C THR A 493 0.81 5.22 -20.47
N THR A 494 2.04 4.71 -20.40
CA THR A 494 3.23 5.55 -20.21
C THR A 494 3.36 6.58 -21.34
N ALA A 495 3.22 6.16 -22.60
CA ALA A 495 3.28 7.06 -23.75
C ALA A 495 2.20 8.16 -23.71
N PHE A 496 0.99 7.83 -23.23
CA PHE A 496 -0.07 8.82 -23.03
C PHE A 496 0.34 9.89 -22.01
N PHE A 497 0.85 9.51 -20.85
CA PHE A 497 1.28 10.48 -19.83
C PHE A 497 2.46 11.34 -20.31
N GLN A 498 3.41 10.76 -21.05
CA GLN A 498 4.51 11.49 -21.69
C GLN A 498 4.01 12.53 -22.72
N ALA A 499 3.03 12.17 -23.54
CA ALA A 499 2.39 13.12 -24.47
C ALA A 499 1.69 14.28 -23.74
N HIS A 500 1.33 14.09 -22.46
CA HIS A 500 0.76 15.08 -21.56
C HIS A 500 1.77 15.66 -20.55
N HIS A 501 3.05 15.73 -20.93
CA HIS A 501 4.16 16.35 -20.19
C HIS A 501 4.53 15.70 -18.85
N SER A 502 3.99 14.52 -18.53
CA SER A 502 4.37 13.75 -17.35
C SER A 502 5.55 12.84 -17.63
N GLN A 503 6.45 12.71 -16.64
CA GLN A 503 7.53 11.71 -16.66
C GLN A 503 7.12 10.41 -15.95
N ALA A 504 5.85 10.26 -15.59
CA ALA A 504 5.39 9.08 -14.87
C ALA A 504 5.44 7.85 -15.76
N GLU A 505 5.97 6.77 -15.20
CA GLU A 505 5.88 5.43 -15.77
C GLU A 505 4.84 4.62 -15.01
N VAL A 506 4.23 3.67 -15.72
CA VAL A 506 3.45 2.62 -15.08
C VAL A 506 4.42 1.58 -14.54
N HIS A 507 4.35 1.32 -13.23
CA HIS A 507 5.14 0.31 -12.55
C HIS A 507 4.26 -0.90 -12.25
N ASP A 508 4.74 -2.09 -12.58
CA ASP A 508 4.03 -3.32 -12.28
C ASP A 508 4.33 -3.77 -10.84
N GLY A 509 3.28 -4.11 -10.10
CA GLY A 509 3.36 -4.49 -8.69
C GLY A 509 2.73 -5.85 -8.45
N TYR A 510 3.57 -6.85 -8.15
CA TYR A 510 3.13 -8.16 -7.72
C TYR A 510 3.10 -8.25 -6.19
N GLY A 511 2.06 -8.89 -5.66
CA GLY A 511 1.99 -9.27 -4.26
C GLY A 511 0.66 -9.89 -3.86
N LEU A 512 0.64 -10.37 -2.62
CA LEU A 512 -0.43 -11.17 -2.04
C LEU A 512 -0.96 -10.51 -0.77
N THR A 513 -2.07 -11.04 -0.24
CA THR A 513 -2.52 -10.61 1.09
C THR A 513 -1.55 -11.13 2.16
N GLU A 514 -1.05 -12.33 1.93
CA GLU A 514 -0.09 -13.10 2.72
C GLU A 514 1.31 -12.45 2.79
N SER A 515 1.58 -11.45 1.95
CA SER A 515 2.84 -10.68 1.91
C SER A 515 2.64 -9.20 2.25
N ALA A 516 1.55 -8.84 2.94
CA ALA A 516 1.22 -7.46 3.29
C ALA A 516 1.07 -6.51 2.07
N GLY A 517 0.65 -7.03 0.91
CA GLY A 517 0.50 -6.26 -0.32
C GLY A 517 1.66 -6.47 -1.30
N GLY A 518 2.00 -5.43 -2.06
CA GLY A 518 2.99 -5.51 -3.13
C GLY A 518 4.42 -5.63 -2.59
N ILE A 519 5.16 -6.57 -3.15
CA ILE A 519 6.44 -7.08 -2.64
C ILE A 519 7.50 -7.23 -3.75
N ILE A 520 7.08 -7.35 -5.01
CA ILE A 520 7.95 -7.33 -6.20
C ILE A 520 7.43 -6.21 -7.10
N TYR A 521 8.31 -5.31 -7.51
CA TYR A 521 7.97 -4.19 -8.39
C TYR A 521 8.89 -4.19 -9.61
N ASP A 522 8.28 -4.19 -10.80
CA ASP A 522 8.97 -4.33 -12.09
C ASP A 522 9.94 -5.54 -12.12
N GLY A 523 9.48 -6.66 -11.56
CA GLY A 523 10.23 -7.90 -11.42
C GLY A 523 11.32 -7.88 -10.34
N VAL A 524 11.54 -6.75 -9.67
CA VAL A 524 12.58 -6.64 -8.64
C VAL A 524 11.95 -6.77 -7.26
N PRO A 525 12.32 -7.79 -6.45
CA PRO A 525 11.91 -7.89 -5.05
C PRO A 525 12.15 -6.60 -4.27
N ASN A 526 11.38 -6.39 -3.22
CA ASN A 526 11.62 -5.30 -2.30
C ASN A 526 12.74 -5.63 -1.32
N ILE A 527 13.32 -4.59 -0.73
CA ILE A 527 14.43 -4.71 0.22
C ILE A 527 14.02 -5.56 1.41
N GLY A 528 14.92 -6.44 1.86
CA GLY A 528 14.63 -7.39 2.94
C GLY A 528 13.72 -8.56 2.53
N THR A 529 13.40 -8.68 1.24
CA THR A 529 12.72 -9.86 0.68
C THR A 529 13.74 -10.77 -0.01
N ASP A 530 13.71 -12.04 0.37
CA ASP A 530 14.37 -13.09 -0.37
C ASP A 530 13.32 -13.84 -1.22
N VAL A 531 13.71 -14.18 -2.44
CA VAL A 531 12.87 -14.95 -3.38
C VAL A 531 13.65 -16.15 -3.91
N LYS A 532 12.93 -17.20 -4.27
CA LYS A 532 13.47 -18.34 -5.02
C LYS A 532 12.37 -19.04 -5.80
N ILE A 533 12.78 -19.82 -6.80
CA ILE A 533 11.90 -20.72 -7.54
C ILE A 533 12.18 -22.14 -7.09
N VAL A 534 11.14 -22.90 -6.76
CA VAL A 534 11.28 -24.33 -6.41
C VAL A 534 10.51 -25.21 -7.38
N GLU A 535 10.92 -26.47 -7.53
CA GLU A 535 10.11 -27.43 -8.25
C GLU A 535 8.73 -27.56 -7.60
N ASN A 536 7.68 -27.56 -8.43
CA ASN A 536 6.30 -27.53 -7.96
C ASN A 536 6.01 -28.66 -6.97
N GLY A 537 5.60 -28.29 -5.75
CA GLY A 537 5.26 -29.24 -4.70
C GLY A 537 6.44 -29.78 -3.89
N THR A 538 7.67 -29.34 -4.16
CA THR A 538 8.88 -29.72 -3.41
C THR A 538 9.50 -28.50 -2.72
N GLU A 539 10.66 -28.71 -2.08
CA GLU A 539 11.49 -27.64 -1.50
C GLU A 539 12.79 -27.42 -2.29
N GLN A 540 12.97 -28.16 -3.40
CA GLN A 540 14.16 -28.14 -4.23
C GLN A 540 14.18 -26.86 -5.05
N GLU A 541 15.15 -26.00 -4.80
CA GLU A 541 15.36 -24.78 -5.55
C GLU A 541 15.87 -25.07 -6.97
N LEU A 542 15.33 -24.34 -7.94
CA LEU A 542 15.72 -24.37 -9.34
C LEU A 542 16.71 -23.24 -9.65
N GLY A 543 17.49 -23.41 -10.70
CA GLY A 543 18.41 -22.42 -11.21
C GLY A 543 17.71 -21.25 -11.94
N TYR A 544 18.53 -20.36 -12.48
CA TYR A 544 18.06 -19.27 -13.33
C TYR A 544 17.44 -19.78 -14.63
N GLU A 545 16.44 -19.05 -15.15
CA GLU A 545 15.66 -19.39 -16.35
C GLU A 545 14.82 -20.68 -16.24
N GLU A 546 14.90 -21.39 -15.12
CA GLU A 546 14.03 -22.53 -14.83
C GLU A 546 12.74 -22.06 -14.16
N THR A 547 11.63 -22.66 -14.57
CA THR A 547 10.30 -22.27 -14.10
C THR A 547 9.76 -23.23 -13.04
N GLY A 548 9.14 -22.68 -12.00
CA GLY A 548 8.56 -23.44 -10.89
C GLY A 548 7.73 -22.55 -9.98
N GLU A 549 7.52 -22.99 -8.73
CA GLU A 549 6.76 -22.24 -7.74
C GLU A 549 7.60 -21.10 -7.16
N LEU A 550 7.06 -19.88 -7.16
CA LEU A 550 7.64 -18.75 -6.46
C LEU A 550 7.49 -18.94 -4.95
N CYS A 551 8.62 -18.91 -4.25
CA CYS A 551 8.70 -18.86 -2.79
C CYS A 551 9.29 -17.54 -2.32
N MET A 552 8.75 -17.01 -1.22
CA MET A 552 9.15 -15.71 -0.67
C MET A 552 9.46 -15.78 0.83
N SER A 553 10.46 -15.03 1.30
CA SER A 553 10.79 -14.92 2.72
C SER A 553 11.11 -13.47 3.08
N GLY A 554 10.71 -13.04 4.29
CA GLY A 554 10.96 -11.70 4.80
C GLY A 554 9.96 -11.29 5.88
N ALA A 555 10.19 -10.12 6.49
CA ALA A 555 9.39 -9.61 7.60
C ALA A 555 7.94 -9.27 7.21
N GLN A 556 7.70 -8.97 5.93
CA GLN A 556 6.38 -8.70 5.35
C GLN A 556 5.46 -9.92 5.25
N ILE A 557 5.99 -11.14 5.40
CA ILE A 557 5.21 -12.37 5.28
C ILE A 557 4.27 -12.50 6.51
N MET A 558 3.06 -12.99 6.26
CA MET A 558 2.05 -13.23 7.28
C MET A 558 2.55 -14.18 8.37
N ARG A 559 1.91 -14.10 9.54
CA ARG A 559 2.07 -15.11 10.61
C ARG A 559 1.48 -16.46 10.21
N GLY A 560 0.42 -16.44 9.41
CA GLY A 560 -0.33 -17.61 8.96
C GLY A 560 -1.80 -17.29 8.74
N TYR A 561 -2.59 -18.31 8.40
CA TYR A 561 -4.03 -18.23 8.39
C TYR A 561 -4.62 -18.52 9.77
N ASP A 562 -5.85 -18.07 10.00
CA ASP A 562 -6.67 -18.46 11.15
C ASP A 562 -6.99 -19.98 11.21
N GLU A 563 -6.72 -20.70 10.12
CA GLU A 563 -6.75 -22.16 10.05
C GLU A 563 -5.31 -22.71 9.96
N THR A 564 -4.86 -23.39 11.03
CA THR A 564 -3.48 -23.87 11.18
C THR A 564 -3.06 -24.87 10.11
N GLU A 565 -3.98 -25.74 9.65
CA GLU A 565 -3.70 -26.69 8.57
C GLU A 565 -3.36 -25.98 7.25
N LEU A 566 -4.08 -24.90 6.93
CA LEU A 566 -3.78 -24.09 5.74
C LEU A 566 -2.43 -23.39 5.87
N THR A 567 -2.08 -22.95 7.08
CA THR A 567 -0.77 -22.34 7.37
C THR A 567 0.36 -23.32 7.05
N GLY A 568 0.29 -24.56 7.54
CA GLY A 568 1.33 -25.57 7.30
C GLY A 568 1.50 -25.98 5.83
N LYS A 569 0.48 -25.77 4.99
CA LYS A 569 0.55 -26.05 3.54
C LYS A 569 1.39 -25.02 2.79
N VAL A 570 1.40 -23.76 3.24
CA VAL A 570 2.02 -22.64 2.50
C VAL A 570 3.24 -22.04 3.19
N LEU A 571 3.33 -22.09 4.52
CA LEU A 571 4.50 -21.62 5.26
C LEU A 571 5.37 -22.83 5.64
N ARG A 572 6.53 -22.97 5.00
CA ARG A 572 7.43 -24.10 5.19
C ARG A 572 8.82 -23.63 5.58
N ARG A 573 9.47 -24.34 6.50
CA ARG A 573 10.86 -24.06 6.87
C ARG A 573 11.76 -24.95 6.03
N HIS A 574 12.56 -24.36 5.16
CA HIS A 574 13.46 -25.11 4.28
C HIS A 574 14.79 -25.42 5.00
N ALA A 575 15.67 -26.16 4.32
CA ALA A 575 16.99 -26.54 4.81
C ALA A 575 17.91 -25.33 5.16
N ASP A 576 17.66 -24.16 4.58
CA ASP A 576 18.34 -22.90 4.91
C ASP A 576 17.90 -22.30 6.26
N GLY A 577 16.95 -22.94 6.94
CA GLY A 577 16.40 -22.52 8.22
C GLY A 577 15.41 -21.35 8.12
N LYS A 578 15.17 -20.78 6.93
CA LYS A 578 14.20 -19.69 6.74
C LYS A 578 12.79 -20.23 6.58
N LEU A 579 11.82 -19.41 7.00
CA LEU A 579 10.41 -19.67 6.72
C LEU A 579 10.07 -19.07 5.35
N TRP A 580 9.60 -19.90 4.44
CA TRP A 580 9.24 -19.54 3.09
C TRP A 580 7.72 -19.64 2.91
N LEU A 581 7.14 -18.61 2.31
CA LEU A 581 5.78 -18.62 1.78
C LEU A 581 5.81 -19.20 0.37
N HIS A 582 5.22 -20.38 0.21
CA HIS A 582 4.82 -20.97 -1.07
C HIS A 582 3.59 -20.23 -1.60
N THR A 583 3.76 -19.48 -2.69
CA THR A 583 2.73 -18.58 -3.21
C THR A 583 1.62 -19.31 -3.97
N GLY A 584 1.90 -20.51 -4.49
CA GLY A 584 1.06 -21.18 -5.48
C GLY A 584 1.11 -20.52 -6.87
N ASP A 585 2.06 -19.62 -7.11
CA ASP A 585 2.25 -18.92 -8.37
C ASP A 585 3.49 -19.47 -9.10
N HIS A 586 3.37 -19.64 -10.40
CA HIS A 586 4.41 -20.14 -11.29
C HIS A 586 5.25 -18.96 -11.80
N ALA A 587 6.56 -19.04 -11.67
CA ALA A 587 7.46 -17.93 -11.98
C ALA A 587 8.84 -18.44 -12.41
N VAL A 588 9.63 -17.52 -12.96
CA VAL A 588 11.04 -17.70 -13.31
C VAL A 588 11.86 -16.53 -12.75
N ILE A 589 13.12 -16.80 -12.39
CA ILE A 589 14.10 -15.75 -12.10
C ILE A 589 15.11 -15.70 -13.24
N HIS A 590 15.22 -14.55 -13.89
CA HIS A 590 16.16 -14.34 -14.99
C HIS A 590 17.57 -14.07 -14.50
N GLN A 591 18.56 -14.22 -15.39
CA GLN A 591 19.98 -13.97 -15.09
C GLN A 591 20.29 -12.52 -14.66
N ASP A 592 19.42 -11.56 -14.98
CA ASP A 592 19.51 -10.18 -14.48
C ASP A 592 18.95 -10.01 -13.05
N GLY A 593 18.44 -11.08 -12.45
CA GLY A 593 17.86 -11.13 -11.12
C GLY A 593 16.38 -10.78 -11.05
N LYS A 594 15.71 -10.44 -12.16
CA LYS A 594 14.29 -10.13 -12.15
C LYS A 594 13.44 -11.39 -12.09
N VAL A 595 12.34 -11.29 -11.34
CA VAL A 595 11.27 -12.29 -11.24
C VAL A 595 10.21 -11.97 -12.28
N GLU A 596 9.88 -12.94 -13.11
CA GLU A 596 8.69 -12.91 -13.97
C GLU A 596 7.67 -13.89 -13.41
N VAL A 597 6.50 -13.38 -13.00
CA VAL A 597 5.38 -14.21 -12.55
C VAL A 597 4.52 -14.53 -13.76
N ILE A 598 4.48 -15.81 -14.13
CA ILE A 598 3.83 -16.28 -15.35
C ILE A 598 2.34 -16.49 -15.10
N GLY A 599 1.98 -17.04 -13.94
CA GLY A 599 0.57 -17.28 -13.63
C GLY A 599 0.38 -18.16 -12.41
N ARG A 600 -0.80 -18.78 -12.31
CA ARG A 600 -1.19 -19.60 -11.17
C ARG A 600 -0.95 -21.09 -11.43
N ILE A 601 -0.33 -21.81 -10.47
CA ILE A 601 -0.11 -23.27 -10.59
C ILE A 601 -1.45 -24.02 -10.70
N ASP A 602 -2.48 -23.60 -9.98
CA ASP A 602 -3.82 -24.22 -10.05
C ASP A 602 -4.61 -23.87 -11.32
N ARG A 603 -4.13 -22.88 -12.09
CA ARG A 603 -4.61 -22.50 -13.42
C ARG A 603 -3.73 -23.03 -14.55
N MET A 604 -2.80 -23.92 -14.22
CA MET A 604 -2.13 -24.76 -15.19
C MET A 604 -2.85 -26.12 -15.25
N ILE A 605 -3.16 -26.56 -16.46
CA ILE A 605 -3.75 -27.88 -16.68
C ILE A 605 -2.79 -28.80 -17.42
N LYS A 606 -3.00 -30.10 -17.26
CA LYS A 606 -2.36 -31.11 -18.08
C LYS A 606 -3.32 -31.56 -19.17
N VAL A 607 -2.97 -31.30 -20.43
CA VAL A 607 -3.70 -31.82 -21.61
C VAL A 607 -2.80 -32.85 -22.27
N ASN A 608 -3.22 -34.12 -22.29
CA ASN A 608 -2.38 -35.24 -22.76
C ASN A 608 -1.01 -35.35 -22.05
N GLY A 609 -0.90 -34.88 -20.81
CA GLY A 609 0.36 -34.88 -20.05
C GLY A 609 1.19 -33.61 -20.20
N GLU A 610 0.93 -32.80 -21.24
CA GLU A 610 1.59 -31.51 -21.46
C GLU A 610 0.98 -30.40 -20.62
N GLN A 611 1.84 -29.51 -20.09
CA GLN A 611 1.39 -28.36 -19.32
C GLN A 611 0.83 -27.27 -20.24
N VAL A 612 -0.34 -26.77 -19.89
CA VAL A 612 -1.01 -25.65 -20.56
C VAL A 612 -1.38 -24.63 -19.50
N ILE A 613 -0.81 -23.43 -19.62
CA ILE A 613 -1.10 -22.29 -18.76
C ILE A 613 -2.31 -21.58 -19.35
N LEU A 614 -3.40 -21.51 -18.58
CA LEU A 614 -4.65 -20.94 -19.08
C LEU A 614 -4.55 -19.42 -19.25
N ASP A 615 -3.73 -18.76 -18.42
CA ASP A 615 -3.50 -17.31 -18.45
C ASP A 615 -2.84 -16.88 -19.78
N ASP A 616 -1.86 -17.63 -20.30
CA ASP A 616 -1.20 -17.34 -21.59
C ASP A 616 -2.21 -17.32 -22.76
N ILE A 617 -3.19 -18.22 -22.72
CA ILE A 617 -4.24 -18.28 -23.74
C ILE A 617 -5.16 -17.06 -23.61
N GLU A 618 -5.46 -16.62 -22.38
CA GLU A 618 -6.22 -15.38 -22.15
C GLU A 618 -5.47 -14.17 -22.71
N GLU A 619 -4.19 -14.03 -22.40
CA GLU A 619 -3.34 -12.94 -22.89
C GLU A 619 -3.33 -12.90 -24.42
N LEU A 620 -3.15 -14.06 -25.04
CA LEU A 620 -3.21 -14.21 -26.49
C LEU A 620 -4.56 -13.72 -27.04
N ILE A 621 -5.69 -14.22 -26.52
CA ILE A 621 -7.03 -13.82 -26.98
C ILE A 621 -7.26 -12.32 -26.79
N ASN A 622 -6.75 -11.73 -25.70
CA ASN A 622 -6.91 -10.31 -25.38
C ASN A 622 -6.17 -9.38 -26.37
N THR A 623 -5.28 -9.90 -27.21
CA THR A 623 -4.65 -9.12 -28.30
C THR A 623 -5.62 -8.76 -29.44
N LEU A 624 -6.74 -9.48 -29.56
CA LEU A 624 -7.73 -9.24 -30.61
C LEU A 624 -8.54 -7.97 -30.33
N ALA A 625 -8.63 -7.07 -31.31
CA ALA A 625 -9.23 -5.74 -31.13
C ALA A 625 -10.70 -5.78 -30.66
N PHE A 626 -11.47 -6.77 -31.13
CA PHE A 626 -12.89 -6.92 -30.79
C PHE A 626 -13.12 -7.57 -29.41
N VAL A 627 -12.09 -8.11 -28.77
CA VAL A 627 -12.19 -8.69 -27.43
C VAL A 627 -12.04 -7.57 -26.40
N GLU A 628 -13.04 -7.45 -25.51
CA GLU A 628 -12.97 -6.59 -24.32
C GLU A 628 -12.20 -7.29 -23.21
N LYS A 629 -12.50 -8.57 -23.01
CA LYS A 629 -11.95 -9.40 -21.96
C LYS A 629 -12.13 -10.87 -22.31
N SER A 630 -11.17 -11.71 -21.93
CA SER A 630 -11.28 -13.16 -22.01
C SER A 630 -11.05 -13.82 -20.65
N ALA A 631 -11.52 -15.06 -20.52
CA ALA A 631 -11.13 -15.98 -19.47
C ALA A 631 -11.08 -17.40 -20.02
N VAL A 632 -10.09 -18.19 -19.64
CA VAL A 632 -9.94 -19.58 -20.03
C VAL A 632 -9.97 -20.44 -18.77
N VAL A 633 -10.83 -21.44 -18.80
CA VAL A 633 -11.03 -22.39 -17.71
C VAL A 633 -10.82 -23.81 -18.18
N LYS A 634 -10.57 -24.69 -17.22
CA LYS A 634 -10.50 -26.12 -17.48
C LYS A 634 -11.88 -26.73 -17.54
N ARG A 635 -12.04 -27.69 -18.45
CA ARG A 635 -13.20 -28.58 -18.51
C ARG A 635 -12.70 -30.02 -18.56
N THR A 636 -13.37 -30.93 -17.88
CA THR A 636 -13.04 -32.35 -17.95
C THR A 636 -13.33 -32.93 -19.34
N ASP A 637 -12.39 -33.69 -19.87
CA ASP A 637 -12.48 -34.43 -21.11
C ASP A 637 -12.15 -35.90 -20.84
N SER A 638 -13.00 -36.82 -21.30
CA SER A 638 -12.89 -38.25 -20.99
C SER A 638 -11.64 -38.91 -21.58
N LYS A 639 -10.98 -38.29 -22.57
CA LYS A 639 -9.80 -38.84 -23.25
C LYS A 639 -8.52 -38.12 -22.86
N ARG A 640 -8.59 -36.83 -22.53
CA ARG A 640 -7.42 -35.94 -22.37
C ARG A 640 -7.20 -35.44 -20.95
N GLY A 641 -8.07 -35.84 -20.02
CA GLY A 641 -8.09 -35.34 -18.64
C GLY A 641 -8.79 -33.99 -18.58
N PHE A 642 -8.05 -32.92 -18.84
CA PHE A 642 -8.60 -31.56 -18.95
C PHE A 642 -8.39 -31.00 -20.36
N VAL A 643 -9.25 -30.06 -20.75
CA VAL A 643 -9.08 -29.23 -21.95
C VAL A 643 -9.41 -27.77 -21.64
N PRO A 644 -8.76 -26.81 -22.31
CA PRO A 644 -9.09 -25.40 -22.16
C PRO A 644 -10.40 -25.05 -22.88
N VAL A 645 -11.21 -24.21 -22.24
CA VAL A 645 -12.43 -23.60 -22.80
C VAL A 645 -12.34 -22.10 -22.57
N ALA A 646 -12.47 -21.33 -23.64
CA ALA A 646 -12.40 -19.87 -23.59
C ALA A 646 -13.80 -19.26 -23.47
N PHE A 647 -13.90 -18.21 -22.68
CA PHE A 647 -15.03 -17.30 -22.61
C PHE A 647 -14.55 -15.92 -23.00
N ILE A 648 -15.31 -15.21 -23.82
CA ILE A 648 -14.97 -13.85 -24.25
C ILE A 648 -16.13 -12.91 -24.09
N LYS A 649 -15.83 -11.66 -23.75
CA LYS A 649 -16.75 -10.54 -23.85
C LYS A 649 -16.32 -9.68 -25.03
N VAL A 650 -17.27 -9.37 -25.90
CA VAL A 650 -17.02 -8.57 -27.10
C VAL A 650 -17.12 -7.10 -26.75
N ARG A 651 -16.15 -6.32 -27.22
CA ARG A 651 -16.06 -4.87 -27.02
C ARG A 651 -17.25 -4.17 -27.64
N GLN A 652 -17.77 -3.17 -26.94
CA GLN A 652 -18.86 -2.34 -27.46
C GLN A 652 -18.51 -1.74 -28.84
N GLY A 653 -19.44 -1.84 -29.79
CA GLY A 653 -19.24 -1.39 -31.18
C GLY A 653 -18.74 -2.47 -32.13
N TYR A 654 -18.32 -3.63 -31.62
CA TYR A 654 -18.04 -4.82 -32.43
C TYR A 654 -19.24 -5.78 -32.41
N GLN A 655 -19.37 -6.55 -33.48
CA GLN A 655 -20.28 -7.70 -33.53
C GLN A 655 -19.44 -8.98 -33.57
N TYR A 656 -19.89 -10.01 -32.86
CA TYR A 656 -19.28 -11.33 -32.97
C TYR A 656 -20.03 -12.15 -34.02
N GLY A 657 -19.28 -12.65 -34.99
CA GLY A 657 -19.78 -13.56 -36.01
C GLY A 657 -18.64 -14.39 -36.61
N ASP A 658 -18.89 -14.96 -37.79
CA ASP A 658 -17.96 -15.89 -38.44
C ASP A 658 -16.55 -15.31 -38.65
N THR A 659 -16.45 -14.03 -38.99
CA THR A 659 -15.17 -13.34 -39.17
C THR A 659 -14.35 -13.32 -37.87
N GLN A 660 -14.95 -12.91 -36.76
CA GLN A 660 -14.28 -12.86 -35.46
C GLN A 660 -13.92 -14.26 -34.95
N GLN A 661 -14.79 -15.24 -35.20
CA GLN A 661 -14.51 -16.63 -34.90
C GLN A 661 -13.32 -17.15 -35.73
N GLN A 662 -13.24 -16.81 -37.01
CA GLN A 662 -12.09 -17.16 -37.87
C GLN A 662 -10.79 -16.47 -37.41
N GLU A 663 -10.84 -15.21 -36.98
CA GLU A 663 -9.68 -14.51 -36.40
C GLU A 663 -9.16 -15.22 -35.14
N ILE A 664 -10.04 -15.67 -34.25
CA ILE A 664 -9.66 -16.45 -33.07
C ILE A 664 -9.02 -17.79 -33.47
N LEU A 665 -9.64 -18.51 -34.39
CA LEU A 665 -9.12 -19.81 -34.85
C LEU A 665 -7.75 -19.65 -35.53
N ALA A 666 -7.58 -18.63 -36.37
CA ALA A 666 -6.30 -18.30 -36.99
C ALA A 666 -5.23 -17.94 -35.94
N LEU A 667 -5.60 -17.19 -34.91
CA LEU A 667 -4.73 -16.85 -33.80
C LEU A 667 -4.27 -18.10 -33.04
N TYR A 668 -5.20 -19.00 -32.70
CA TYR A 668 -4.89 -20.29 -32.08
C TYR A 668 -4.00 -21.17 -32.97
N ASP A 669 -4.27 -21.20 -34.28
CA ASP A 669 -3.48 -21.99 -35.22
C ASP A 669 -2.04 -21.49 -35.32
N GLN A 670 -1.85 -20.18 -35.30
CA GLN A 670 -0.54 -19.55 -35.45
C GLN A 670 0.29 -19.57 -34.16
N LYS A 671 -0.35 -19.49 -32.99
CA LYS A 671 0.33 -19.20 -31.71
C LYS A 671 0.24 -20.32 -30.68
N LEU A 672 -0.67 -21.28 -30.83
CA LEU A 672 -0.85 -22.38 -29.88
C LEU A 672 -0.60 -23.74 -30.53
N THR A 673 0.07 -24.62 -29.78
CA THR A 673 0.15 -26.04 -30.09
C THR A 673 -1.25 -26.66 -30.03
N ALA A 674 -1.51 -27.69 -30.85
CA ALA A 674 -2.84 -28.26 -31.02
C ALA A 674 -3.52 -28.74 -29.71
N TYR A 675 -2.75 -29.13 -28.70
CA TYR A 675 -3.26 -29.55 -27.40
C TYR A 675 -3.61 -28.38 -26.47
N ALA A 676 -2.99 -27.21 -26.65
CA ALA A 676 -3.25 -26.00 -25.87
C ALA A 676 -4.43 -25.18 -26.41
N ARG A 677 -4.90 -25.44 -27.62
CA ARG A 677 -5.99 -24.69 -28.25
C ARG A 677 -7.31 -24.85 -27.47
N PRO A 678 -7.98 -23.75 -27.10
CA PRO A 678 -9.34 -23.81 -26.58
C PRO A 678 -10.25 -24.63 -27.48
N ARG A 679 -10.93 -25.62 -26.91
CA ARG A 679 -11.85 -26.50 -27.66
C ARG A 679 -13.10 -25.76 -28.11
N LYS A 680 -13.47 -24.73 -27.36
CA LYS A 680 -14.63 -23.90 -27.60
C LYS A 680 -14.31 -22.50 -27.10
N THR A 681 -14.83 -21.50 -27.82
CA THR A 681 -14.84 -20.11 -27.38
C THR A 681 -16.29 -19.67 -27.29
N THR A 682 -16.75 -19.35 -26.08
CA THR A 682 -18.13 -18.93 -25.80
C THR A 682 -18.18 -17.43 -25.56
N VAL A 683 -19.06 -16.73 -26.28
CA VAL A 683 -19.31 -15.30 -26.04
C VAL A 683 -20.27 -15.14 -24.88
N ILE A 684 -19.93 -14.29 -23.92
CA ILE A 684 -20.78 -13.96 -22.76
C ILE A 684 -21.02 -12.45 -22.69
N GLY A 685 -22.20 -12.07 -22.16
CA GLY A 685 -22.54 -10.66 -21.98
C GLY A 685 -21.72 -9.99 -20.87
N GLU A 686 -21.55 -10.68 -19.74
CA GLU A 686 -20.74 -10.20 -18.62
C GLU A 686 -20.04 -11.37 -17.92
N PHE A 687 -18.83 -11.11 -17.42
CA PHE A 687 -18.10 -12.10 -16.64
C PHE A 687 -18.69 -12.23 -15.23
N PRO A 688 -18.87 -13.46 -14.69
CA PRO A 688 -19.14 -13.61 -13.28
C PRO A 688 -17.92 -13.09 -12.50
N VAL A 689 -18.18 -12.34 -11.44
CA VAL A 689 -17.14 -11.79 -10.57
C VAL A 689 -17.37 -12.20 -9.13
N THR A 690 -16.28 -12.47 -8.44
CA THR A 690 -16.23 -12.69 -6.99
C THR A 690 -16.67 -11.43 -6.23
N ALA A 691 -16.92 -11.57 -4.93
CA ALA A 691 -17.27 -10.45 -4.07
C ALA A 691 -16.25 -9.28 -4.12
N VAL A 692 -14.98 -9.54 -4.45
CA VAL A 692 -13.92 -8.52 -4.57
C VAL A 692 -13.73 -7.99 -6.00
N GLY A 693 -14.62 -8.34 -6.94
CA GLY A 693 -14.60 -7.81 -8.31
C GLY A 693 -13.65 -8.51 -9.29
N LYS A 694 -12.97 -9.59 -8.87
CA LYS A 694 -12.16 -10.45 -9.77
C LYS A 694 -13.03 -11.48 -10.48
N VAL A 695 -12.62 -11.99 -11.65
CA VAL A 695 -13.35 -13.06 -12.37
C VAL A 695 -13.56 -14.28 -11.46
N ASP A 696 -14.78 -14.81 -11.45
CA ASP A 696 -15.11 -16.06 -10.75
C ASP A 696 -14.89 -17.24 -11.69
N PHE A 697 -13.66 -17.75 -11.72
CA PHE A 697 -13.29 -18.89 -12.57
C PHE A 697 -14.07 -20.17 -12.24
N ARG A 698 -14.54 -20.35 -11.01
CA ARG A 698 -15.35 -21.53 -10.67
C ARG A 698 -16.74 -21.45 -11.24
N ALA A 699 -17.33 -20.27 -11.26
CA ALA A 699 -18.60 -20.06 -11.94
C ALA A 699 -18.45 -20.39 -13.44
N LEU A 700 -17.36 -19.94 -14.06
CA LEU A 700 -17.04 -20.27 -15.46
C LEU A 700 -16.75 -21.77 -15.69
N GLU A 701 -16.02 -22.44 -14.81
CA GLU A 701 -15.80 -23.89 -14.89
C GLU A 701 -17.12 -24.66 -14.86
N LYS A 702 -18.05 -24.27 -13.98
CA LYS A 702 -19.41 -24.85 -13.94
C LYS A 702 -20.17 -24.60 -15.23
N MET A 703 -20.06 -23.40 -15.82
CA MET A 703 -20.67 -23.09 -17.12
C MET A 703 -20.08 -23.99 -18.21
N ALA A 704 -18.76 -24.15 -18.25
CA ALA A 704 -18.07 -25.01 -19.21
C ALA A 704 -18.50 -26.49 -19.08
N GLU A 705 -18.71 -26.99 -17.86
CA GLU A 705 -19.22 -28.33 -17.61
C GLU A 705 -20.71 -28.48 -17.97
N ALA A 706 -21.54 -27.46 -17.70
CA ALA A 706 -22.95 -27.48 -18.11
C ALA A 706 -23.10 -27.52 -19.63
N GLU A 707 -22.25 -26.80 -20.37
CA GLU A 707 -22.22 -26.81 -21.83
C GLU A 707 -21.84 -28.17 -22.42
N LYS A 708 -21.12 -29.03 -21.68
CA LYS A 708 -20.84 -30.42 -22.10
C LYS A 708 -22.11 -31.27 -22.21
N SER A 709 -23.17 -30.89 -21.50
CA SER A 709 -24.44 -31.62 -21.45
C SER A 709 -25.43 -31.19 -22.54
N GLN A 710 -25.07 -30.20 -23.37
CA GLN A 710 -25.81 -29.83 -24.57
C GLN A 710 -25.18 -30.56 -25.77
N PRO A 711 -25.94 -31.29 -26.60
CA PRO A 711 -25.37 -31.92 -27.79
C PRO A 711 -24.71 -30.85 -28.67
N GLU A 712 -23.48 -31.08 -29.08
CA GLU A 712 -22.80 -30.26 -30.08
C GLU A 712 -23.68 -30.24 -31.33
N ALA A 713 -24.23 -29.07 -31.66
CA ALA A 713 -25.14 -28.87 -32.77
C ALA A 713 -24.41 -28.80 -34.12
#